data_AF-A0A3A4SZE2-F1
#
_entry.id   AF-A0A3A4SZE2-F1
#
_cell.length_a   1.000
_cell.length_b   1.000
_cell.length_c   1.000
_cell.angle_alpha   90.00
_cell.angle_beta   90.00
_cell.angle_gamma   90.00
#
_symmetry.space_group_name_H-M   'P 1'
#
loop_
_entity.id
_entity.type
_entity.pdbx_description
1 polymer ?
#
loop_
_entity_poly.entity_id
_entity_poly.type
_entity_poly.pdbx_seq_one_letter_code
_entity_poly.pdbx_strand_id
1 'polypeptide(L)'
;MLTRIKALFQKTRKEPVDQAEVMNIFRKKYTNFKALLESNAELLKIISGMEEKLTAQYVFGMSYIRSEMARVVFHTLRLIKSFEELSGRKYPELMVALHRIQSEVNQELELKNVPRGVNFVLPYDRITRDQVDFVGGKNANLGEIKSRVHLPIPNGFAITTTAFDELIAFNDLEDEIRKQKMELSSKDPESLIRVSDSIQRMFREASVPPAVEQAILNAYTQEISPDGSIRVALRSSAIGEDSELSFAGQYQSFLNVPKQDIIQKYKEVLASMFSPRAMSYRQHMGIPFEDVAMCVACMEIINARAGGVIYTRHPFQLQKTHIIINATWGLGAPVVDGVVTPDTYELSKTSPPSLMSFTVSSKEKSFGTSEDGYLTESAVPTDLQKSACLTEAQAVKLAEYALRLENHFQAPQDIEWAIDQNNEPVILQTRPLKIEGERGTFFSTQKFDAYPVLLETGSVACPGVGCGPAHIVHSESDLLSFPDGGVLVAAHSSPQYVIVMEKAQAIVANAGSIMGHMASVAREFQVPTLLNTKTATTSIQHGAVVTVDAFSGRVYAGKVTELLGMRWDRGAFMKDTPVYQTLQKLARHIVPLNLTNPKSRKFIPGNCKTIHDIMRLTHELSYGEVFQISDFTTDHGRISRKLAAPLPIDLYVIDLGGGLEGVEHRSKISPDQVVSAPFKALLGGLLHKDLCAFGPRPINVKGFLSVMSEQMMAPPNQTAVRFGDRSYAIVSDKYLNFSSRVGYHYSILDSYCGQNAMKNYINFQFKGGAADDIRRNRRARLIQQILEAGGFLVEVQGDRVNARFVKQEPQVTAEKLDLLGRLLIYTRQMDMLMNSESVVDILCSQFLEGRYDLSGISG
;
A
#
# COMPACT_ATOMS: atom_id res chain seq x y z
N MET A 1 -9.54 73.93 39.50
CA MET A 1 -10.35 73.49 38.34
C MET A 1 -9.50 73.13 37.12
N LEU A 2 -8.45 73.89 36.79
CA LEU A 2 -7.53 73.61 35.67
C LEU A 2 -6.63 72.35 35.81
N THR A 3 -6.45 71.82 37.02
CA THR A 3 -5.67 70.59 37.27
C THR A 3 -6.45 69.29 37.01
N ARG A 4 -7.79 69.33 37.02
CA ARG A 4 -8.63 68.15 36.74
C ARG A 4 -8.86 67.89 35.24
N ILE A 5 -8.59 68.88 34.37
CA ILE A 5 -8.75 68.74 32.91
C ILE A 5 -7.53 68.06 32.25
N LYS A 6 -6.33 68.14 32.85
CA LYS A 6 -5.13 67.45 32.34
C LYS A 6 -5.13 65.93 32.59
N ALA A 7 -5.89 65.45 33.57
CA ALA A 7 -5.95 64.02 33.92
C ALA A 7 -6.83 63.18 32.95
N LEU A 8 -7.72 63.81 32.18
CA LEU A 8 -8.56 63.10 31.19
C LEU A 8 -7.87 62.84 29.84
N PHE A 9 -6.64 63.33 29.63
CA PHE A 9 -5.89 63.19 28.36
C PHE A 9 -4.60 62.37 28.45
N GLN A 10 -4.29 61.73 29.59
CA GLN A 10 -3.18 60.78 29.66
C GLN A 10 -3.63 59.40 29.14
N LYS A 11 -3.52 59.21 27.82
CA LYS A 11 -3.45 57.87 27.23
C LYS A 11 -2.37 57.07 27.96
N THR A 12 -2.77 56.02 28.66
CA THR A 12 -1.87 54.96 29.13
C THR A 12 -1.06 54.46 27.94
N ARG A 13 0.22 54.81 27.93
CA ARG A 13 1.18 54.38 26.92
C ARG A 13 1.46 52.90 27.21
N LYS A 14 0.83 51.98 26.45
CA LYS A 14 1.16 50.55 26.50
C LYS A 14 2.68 50.39 26.31
N GLU A 15 3.30 49.57 27.14
CA GLU A 15 4.73 49.23 27.05
C GLU A 15 5.09 48.73 25.64
N PRO A 16 6.28 49.06 25.12
CA PRO A 16 6.70 48.59 23.80
C PRO A 16 6.93 47.08 23.84
N VAL A 17 5.97 46.32 23.31
CA VAL A 17 6.16 44.89 23.02
C VAL A 17 7.28 44.75 21.99
N ASP A 18 8.26 43.88 22.25
CA ASP A 18 9.38 43.62 21.35
C ASP A 18 8.85 43.02 20.03
N GLN A 19 9.15 43.70 18.92
CA GLN A 19 8.72 43.30 17.59
C GLN A 19 9.26 41.92 17.19
N ALA A 20 10.45 41.58 17.68
CA ALA A 20 11.05 40.28 17.45
C ALA A 20 10.26 39.16 18.13
N GLU A 21 9.71 39.43 19.32
CA GLU A 21 8.96 38.45 20.12
C GLU A 21 7.61 38.11 19.47
N VAL A 22 6.84 39.12 19.04
CA VAL A 22 5.55 38.91 18.34
C VAL A 22 5.75 38.15 17.03
N MET A 23 6.79 38.51 16.27
CA MET A 23 7.11 37.84 15.01
C MET A 23 7.58 36.39 15.24
N ASN A 24 8.33 36.13 16.33
CA ASN A 24 8.74 34.78 16.72
C ASN A 24 7.54 33.91 17.13
N ILE A 25 6.60 34.45 17.91
CA ILE A 25 5.37 33.74 18.29
C ILE A 25 4.57 33.37 17.04
N PHE A 26 4.40 34.31 16.10
CA PHE A 26 3.71 34.05 14.84
C PHE A 26 4.43 32.98 14.01
N ARG A 27 5.74 33.12 13.78
CA ARG A 27 6.54 32.15 13.02
C ARG A 27 6.44 30.75 13.61
N LYS A 28 6.51 30.64 14.94
CA LYS A 28 6.38 29.37 15.65
C LYS A 28 5.01 28.73 15.40
N LYS A 29 3.92 29.49 15.56
CA LYS A 29 2.57 29.00 15.29
C LYS A 29 2.35 28.61 13.83
N TYR A 30 2.84 29.40 12.88
CA TYR A 30 2.76 29.06 11.45
C TYR A 30 3.55 27.80 11.10
N THR A 31 4.73 27.62 11.69
CA THR A 31 5.56 26.42 11.50
C THR A 31 4.82 25.17 11.99
N ASN A 32 4.14 25.26 13.13
CA ASN A 32 3.31 24.19 13.66
C ASN A 32 2.09 23.90 12.77
N PHE A 33 1.43 24.92 12.23
CA PHE A 33 0.35 24.73 11.27
C PHE A 33 0.82 23.99 10.00
N LYS A 34 1.99 24.36 9.47
CA LYS A 34 2.59 23.67 8.32
C LYS A 34 2.91 22.20 8.63
N ALA A 35 3.50 21.93 9.80
CA ALA A 35 3.80 20.57 10.24
C ALA A 35 2.53 19.71 10.40
N LEU A 36 1.43 20.31 10.88
CA LEU A 36 0.12 19.68 10.96
C LEU A 36 -0.38 19.26 9.57
N LEU A 37 -0.35 20.18 8.59
CA LEU A 37 -0.78 19.89 7.21
C LEU A 37 0.08 18.81 6.53
N GLU A 38 1.37 18.77 6.81
CA GLU A 38 2.27 17.71 6.33
C GLU A 38 1.89 16.34 6.89
N SER A 39 1.72 16.23 8.21
CA SER A 39 1.29 14.98 8.83
C SER A 39 -0.08 14.52 8.35
N ASN A 40 -1.01 15.46 8.14
CA ASN A 40 -2.34 15.18 7.59
C ASN A 40 -2.25 14.59 6.18
N ALA A 41 -1.37 15.10 5.32
CA ALA A 41 -1.16 14.58 3.98
C ALA A 41 -0.53 13.16 3.99
N GLU A 42 0.41 12.89 4.89
CA GLU A 42 1.00 11.56 5.02
C GLU A 42 -0.01 10.53 5.54
N LEU A 43 -0.84 10.88 6.53
CA LEU A 43 -1.91 10.01 7.00
C LEU A 43 -2.92 9.63 5.91
N LEU A 44 -3.27 10.57 5.03
CA LEU A 44 -4.15 10.28 3.88
C LEU A 44 -3.53 9.27 2.90
N LYS A 45 -2.22 9.35 2.67
CA LYS A 45 -1.51 8.36 1.82
C LYS A 45 -1.56 6.97 2.45
N ILE A 46 -1.33 6.88 3.75
CA ILE A 46 -1.37 5.61 4.49
C ILE A 46 -2.78 5.01 4.42
N ILE A 47 -3.83 5.80 4.70
CA ILE A 47 -5.23 5.36 4.62
C ILE A 47 -5.54 4.83 3.21
N SER A 48 -5.16 5.58 2.17
CA SER A 48 -5.40 5.17 0.77
C SER A 48 -4.69 3.86 0.43
N GLY A 49 -3.43 3.69 0.87
CA GLY A 49 -2.68 2.45 0.68
C GLY A 49 -3.31 1.25 1.41
N MET A 50 -3.83 1.45 2.63
CA MET A 50 -4.55 0.41 3.35
C MET A 50 -5.86 0.03 2.63
N GLU A 51 -6.63 1.00 2.14
CA GLU A 51 -7.85 0.74 1.36
C GLU A 51 -7.57 -0.05 0.07
N GLU A 52 -6.48 0.28 -0.62
CA GLU A 52 -6.03 -0.45 -1.79
C GLU A 52 -5.68 -1.91 -1.44
N LYS A 53 -4.91 -2.15 -0.38
CA LYS A 53 -4.58 -3.52 0.08
C LYS A 53 -5.80 -4.30 0.59
N LEU A 54 -6.85 -3.61 1.06
CA LEU A 54 -8.14 -4.21 1.44
C LEU A 54 -8.98 -4.68 0.25
N THR A 55 -8.62 -4.34 -1.00
CA THR A 55 -9.22 -4.95 -2.19
C THR A 55 -8.84 -6.43 -2.37
N ALA A 56 -7.89 -6.92 -1.56
CA ALA A 56 -7.29 -8.25 -1.61
C ALA A 56 -6.55 -8.57 -2.92
N GLN A 57 -6.38 -7.60 -3.83
CA GLN A 57 -5.67 -7.75 -5.12
C GLN A 57 -4.15 -7.65 -5.00
N TYR A 58 -3.62 -7.45 -3.80
CA TYR A 58 -2.19 -7.27 -3.57
C TYR A 58 -1.73 -8.10 -2.40
N VAL A 59 -0.59 -8.78 -2.54
CA VAL A 59 0.06 -9.49 -1.44
C VAL A 59 0.82 -8.47 -0.58
N PHE A 60 0.86 -8.70 0.73
CA PHE A 60 1.60 -7.91 1.72
C PHE A 60 1.82 -8.74 2.99
N GLY A 61 2.89 -8.45 3.73
CA GLY A 61 3.26 -9.15 4.96
C GLY A 61 2.85 -8.42 6.25
N MET A 62 3.07 -9.05 7.40
CA MET A 62 2.86 -8.43 8.72
C MET A 62 3.78 -7.22 8.97
N SER A 63 4.92 -7.14 8.30
CA SER A 63 5.86 -6.03 8.39
C SER A 63 5.39 -4.79 7.64
N TYR A 64 4.76 -4.91 6.47
CA TYR A 64 3.99 -3.80 5.89
C TYR A 64 2.98 -3.26 6.91
N ILE A 65 2.19 -4.14 7.52
CA ILE A 65 1.22 -3.75 8.56
C ILE A 65 1.93 -3.01 9.69
N ARG A 66 3.01 -3.58 10.26
CA ARG A 66 3.77 -2.96 11.36
C ARG A 66 4.35 -1.59 10.99
N SER A 67 4.93 -1.46 9.79
CA SER A 67 5.48 -0.20 9.28
C SER A 67 4.40 0.86 9.15
N GLU A 68 3.27 0.52 8.52
CA GLU A 68 2.14 1.44 8.39
C GLU A 68 1.56 1.82 9.75
N MET A 69 1.45 0.88 10.70
CA MET A 69 0.99 1.19 12.07
C MET A 69 1.94 2.17 12.77
N ALA A 70 3.26 1.95 12.68
CA ALA A 70 4.25 2.86 13.26
C ALA A 70 4.16 4.27 12.64
N ARG A 71 4.02 4.36 11.31
CA ARG A 71 3.85 5.62 10.59
C ARG A 71 2.55 6.34 10.98
N VAL A 72 1.45 5.60 11.09
CA VAL A 72 0.15 6.14 11.55
C VAL A 72 0.29 6.76 12.94
N VAL A 73 0.90 6.06 13.89
CA VAL A 73 1.11 6.58 15.25
C VAL A 73 2.01 7.81 15.23
N PHE A 74 3.14 7.76 14.53
CA PHE A 74 4.08 8.88 14.42
C PHE A 74 3.42 10.14 13.86
N HIS A 75 2.74 10.03 12.72
CA HIS A 75 2.11 11.19 12.09
C HIS A 75 0.93 11.72 12.90
N THR A 76 0.16 10.84 13.55
CA THR A 76 -0.96 11.27 14.41
C THR A 76 -0.45 12.00 15.66
N LEU A 77 0.61 11.50 16.31
CA LEU A 77 1.28 12.19 17.43
C LEU A 77 1.79 13.57 17.02
N ARG A 78 2.52 13.64 15.89
CA ARG A 78 3.04 14.91 15.36
C ARG A 78 1.90 15.89 15.07
N LEU A 79 0.81 15.41 14.47
CA LEU A 79 -0.38 16.22 14.15
C LEU A 79 -1.06 16.77 15.41
N ILE A 80 -1.29 15.96 16.45
CA ILE A 80 -1.88 16.41 17.72
C ILE A 80 -0.94 17.41 18.41
N LYS A 81 0.35 17.11 18.51
CA LYS A 81 1.33 17.99 19.17
C LYS A 81 1.42 19.36 18.48
N SER A 82 1.48 19.38 17.14
CA SER A 82 1.48 20.62 16.37
C SER A 82 0.18 21.42 16.59
N PHE A 83 -0.97 20.75 16.68
CA PHE A 83 -2.25 21.40 16.99
C PHE A 83 -2.31 21.95 18.43
N GLU A 84 -1.79 21.21 19.41
CA GLU A 84 -1.71 21.66 20.80
C GLU A 84 -0.83 22.90 20.96
N GLU A 85 0.31 22.94 20.27
CA GLU A 85 1.18 24.12 20.27
C GLU A 85 0.55 25.32 19.55
N LEU A 86 -0.29 25.08 18.53
CA LEU A 86 -1.04 26.12 17.83
C LEU A 86 -2.14 26.73 18.72
N SER A 87 -2.92 25.85 19.37
CA SER A 87 -4.12 26.19 20.16
C SER A 87 -3.82 26.61 21.61
N GLY A 88 -2.62 26.33 22.11
CA GLY A 88 -2.30 26.52 23.53
C GLY A 88 -2.85 25.40 24.43
N ARG A 89 -2.89 24.16 23.94
CA ARG A 89 -3.37 22.96 24.65
C ARG A 89 -4.82 23.02 25.11
N LYS A 90 -5.72 23.53 24.28
CA LYS A 90 -7.16 23.61 24.59
C LYS A 90 -7.88 22.25 24.62
N TYR A 91 -7.29 21.18 24.08
CA TYR A 91 -7.96 19.90 23.82
C TYR A 91 -7.11 18.67 24.20
N PRO A 92 -6.80 18.46 25.50
CA PRO A 92 -5.97 17.33 25.96
C PRO A 92 -6.61 15.95 25.67
N GLU A 93 -7.91 15.88 25.46
CA GLU A 93 -8.65 14.64 25.20
C GLU A 93 -8.25 13.98 23.87
N LEU A 94 -7.64 14.73 22.94
CA LEU A 94 -7.13 14.17 21.68
C LEU A 94 -6.03 13.13 21.92
N MET A 95 -5.12 13.42 22.87
CA MET A 95 -4.07 12.47 23.25
C MET A 95 -4.65 11.23 23.92
N VAL A 96 -5.71 11.39 24.72
CA VAL A 96 -6.43 10.26 25.33
C VAL A 96 -7.07 9.37 24.26
N ALA A 97 -7.71 9.97 23.25
CA ALA A 97 -8.29 9.23 22.13
C ALA A 97 -7.24 8.45 21.34
N LEU A 98 -6.07 9.06 21.09
CA LEU A 98 -4.96 8.39 20.41
C LEU A 98 -4.41 7.21 21.23
N HIS A 99 -4.14 7.40 22.51
CA HIS A 99 -3.63 6.31 23.37
C HIS A 99 -4.61 5.13 23.45
N ARG A 100 -5.93 5.40 23.50
CA ARG A 100 -6.96 4.36 23.43
C ARG A 100 -6.85 3.54 22.14
N ILE A 101 -6.81 4.22 20.99
CA ILE A 101 -6.69 3.56 19.68
C ILE A 101 -5.37 2.78 19.57
N GLN A 102 -4.27 3.34 20.06
CA GLN A 102 -2.96 2.69 20.06
C GLN A 102 -2.96 1.42 20.92
N SER A 103 -3.63 1.44 22.08
CA SER A 103 -3.79 0.26 22.93
C SER A 103 -4.57 -0.85 22.22
N GLU A 104 -5.68 -0.52 21.54
CA GLU A 104 -6.48 -1.47 20.77
C GLU A 104 -5.68 -2.07 19.60
N VAL A 105 -4.94 -1.24 18.86
CA VAL A 105 -4.06 -1.66 17.76
C VAL A 105 -2.94 -2.58 18.24
N ASN A 106 -2.27 -2.21 19.35
CA ASN A 106 -1.20 -3.03 19.90
C ASN A 106 -1.70 -4.38 20.40
N GLN A 107 -2.88 -4.43 21.04
CA GLN A 107 -3.46 -5.69 21.48
C GLN A 107 -3.73 -6.65 20.31
N GLU A 108 -4.24 -6.15 19.18
CA GLU A 108 -4.45 -6.93 17.97
C GLU A 108 -3.14 -7.40 17.31
N LEU A 109 -2.06 -6.64 17.44
CA LEU A 109 -0.72 -7.03 16.99
C LEU A 109 -0.05 -8.04 17.94
N GLU A 110 -0.24 -7.90 19.25
CA GLU A 110 0.38 -8.73 20.29
C GLU A 110 -0.32 -10.09 20.46
N LEU A 111 -1.61 -10.20 20.14
CA LEU A 111 -2.35 -11.48 20.14
C LEU A 111 -1.78 -12.54 19.17
N LYS A 112 -0.82 -12.17 18.31
CA LYS A 112 -0.08 -13.08 17.43
C LYS A 112 1.43 -13.11 17.69
N ASN A 113 1.94 -12.36 18.69
CA ASN A 113 3.33 -12.50 19.10
C ASN A 113 3.45 -13.78 19.93
N VAL A 114 3.69 -14.92 19.25
CA VAL A 114 4.48 -15.97 19.89
C VAL A 114 5.79 -15.29 20.28
N PRO A 115 6.18 -15.26 21.57
CA PRO A 115 7.44 -14.66 21.96
C PRO A 115 8.54 -15.27 21.09
N ARG A 116 9.30 -14.42 20.38
CA ARG A 116 10.49 -14.85 19.64
C ARG A 116 11.37 -15.58 20.63
N GLY A 117 11.35 -16.91 20.59
CA GLY A 117 12.21 -17.73 21.42
C GLY A 117 13.65 -17.43 21.03
N VAL A 118 14.54 -17.37 22.02
CA VAL A 118 15.99 -17.08 21.88
C VAL A 118 16.72 -18.24 21.16
N ASN A 119 16.01 -19.11 20.45
CA ASN A 119 16.54 -20.37 19.94
C ASN A 119 16.84 -20.26 18.45
N PHE A 120 18.12 -20.32 18.09
CA PHE A 120 18.58 -20.36 16.69
C PHE A 120 18.18 -21.65 15.95
N VAL A 121 17.90 -22.72 16.71
CA VAL A 121 17.51 -24.03 16.20
C VAL A 121 16.37 -24.62 17.02
N LEU A 122 15.49 -25.39 16.37
CA LEU A 122 14.42 -26.13 17.01
C LEU A 122 14.34 -27.56 16.47
N PRO A 123 14.47 -28.59 17.33
CA PRO A 123 14.19 -29.98 16.96
C PRO A 123 12.73 -30.21 16.56
N TYR A 124 12.48 -31.14 15.62
CA TYR A 124 11.12 -31.38 15.10
C TYR A 124 10.11 -31.89 16.12
N ASP A 125 10.53 -32.54 17.20
CA ASP A 125 9.62 -33.00 18.27
C ASP A 125 9.01 -31.85 19.08
N ARG A 126 9.60 -30.65 19.01
CA ARG A 126 9.15 -29.42 19.68
C ARG A 126 8.48 -28.42 18.74
N ILE A 127 8.33 -28.77 17.46
CA ILE A 127 7.74 -27.91 16.45
C ILE A 127 6.27 -28.27 16.24
N THR A 128 5.42 -27.25 16.22
CA THR A 128 4.00 -27.35 15.89
C THR A 128 3.61 -26.33 14.83
N ARG A 129 2.46 -26.54 14.18
CA ARG A 129 1.98 -25.71 13.04
C ARG A 129 1.75 -24.24 13.39
N ASP A 130 1.50 -23.89 14.64
CA ASP A 130 1.35 -22.49 15.10
C ASP A 130 2.68 -21.71 15.08
N GLN A 131 3.81 -22.39 14.91
CA GLN A 131 5.14 -21.77 14.86
C GLN A 131 5.63 -21.50 13.43
N VAL A 132 4.76 -21.54 12.42
CA VAL A 132 5.11 -21.31 10.99
C VAL A 132 5.89 -20.01 10.79
N ASP A 133 5.57 -18.94 11.53
CA ASP A 133 6.27 -17.65 11.40
C ASP A 133 7.73 -17.71 11.87
N PHE A 134 8.12 -18.75 12.60
CA PHE A 134 9.44 -18.92 13.21
C PHE A 134 10.31 -19.98 12.52
N VAL A 135 9.69 -21.03 11.98
CA VAL A 135 10.39 -22.16 11.33
C VAL A 135 10.07 -22.31 9.84
N GLY A 136 9.12 -21.52 9.33
CA GLY A 136 8.62 -21.62 7.96
C GLY A 136 7.67 -22.79 7.75
N GLY A 137 7.01 -22.81 6.58
CA GLY A 137 5.94 -23.76 6.27
C GLY A 137 6.37 -25.24 6.36
N LYS A 138 7.50 -25.60 5.74
CA LYS A 138 7.93 -27.00 5.62
C LYS A 138 8.31 -27.58 6.98
N ASN A 139 9.12 -26.85 7.73
CA ASN A 139 9.51 -27.29 9.08
C ASN A 139 8.31 -27.39 10.00
N ALA A 140 7.36 -26.46 9.92
CA ALA A 140 6.16 -26.51 10.74
C ALA A 140 5.31 -27.73 10.41
N ASN A 141 5.14 -28.06 9.13
CA ASN A 141 4.43 -29.26 8.69
C ASN A 141 5.15 -30.54 9.16
N LEU A 142 6.46 -30.64 8.98
CA LEU A 142 7.25 -31.77 9.46
C LEU A 142 7.19 -31.93 10.98
N GLY A 143 7.36 -30.83 11.70
CA GLY A 143 7.21 -30.80 13.16
C GLY A 143 5.84 -31.30 13.59
N GLU A 144 4.77 -30.82 12.97
CA GLU A 144 3.39 -31.25 13.24
C GLU A 144 3.20 -32.76 13.05
N ILE A 145 3.80 -33.34 11.99
CA ILE A 145 3.77 -34.80 11.75
C ILE A 145 4.43 -35.56 12.91
N LYS A 146 5.60 -35.09 13.40
CA LYS A 146 6.35 -35.76 14.48
C LYS A 146 5.70 -35.56 15.85
N SER A 147 5.34 -34.32 16.18
CA SER A 147 4.92 -33.89 17.52
C SER A 147 3.45 -34.16 17.82
N ARG A 148 2.56 -34.12 16.82
CA ARG A 148 1.11 -34.30 16.99
C ARG A 148 0.58 -35.56 16.34
N VAL A 149 0.97 -35.82 15.09
CA VAL A 149 0.47 -36.99 14.37
C VAL A 149 1.22 -38.25 14.82
N HIS A 150 2.46 -38.13 15.30
CA HIS A 150 3.32 -39.24 15.73
C HIS A 150 3.57 -40.25 14.59
N LEU A 151 4.00 -39.73 13.44
CA LEU A 151 4.44 -40.53 12.29
C LEU A 151 5.95 -40.37 12.08
N PRO A 152 6.61 -41.38 11.48
CA PRO A 152 8.04 -41.34 11.21
C PRO A 152 8.35 -40.28 10.14
N ILE A 153 9.26 -39.38 10.49
CA ILE A 153 9.90 -38.42 9.58
C ILE A 153 11.42 -38.57 9.71
N PRO A 154 12.23 -38.08 8.76
CA PRO A 154 13.67 -38.05 8.92
C PRO A 154 14.07 -37.24 10.15
N ASN A 155 15.08 -37.69 10.87
CA ASN A 155 15.65 -36.93 11.98
C ASN A 155 16.20 -35.58 11.50
N GLY A 156 16.05 -34.55 12.33
CA GLY A 156 16.43 -33.21 11.92
C GLY A 156 15.87 -32.11 12.82
N PHE A 157 16.17 -30.88 12.41
CA PHE A 157 15.81 -29.67 13.12
C PHE A 157 15.63 -28.49 12.15
N ALA A 158 14.87 -27.50 12.58
CA ALA A 158 14.73 -26.23 11.88
C ALA A 158 15.80 -25.23 12.36
N ILE A 159 16.45 -24.56 11.42
CA ILE A 159 17.21 -23.33 11.64
C ILE A 159 16.23 -22.17 11.47
N THR A 160 16.07 -21.36 12.52
CA THR A 160 14.91 -20.50 12.73
C THR A 160 15.09 -19.12 12.10
N THR A 161 14.01 -18.34 12.00
CA THR A 161 14.12 -16.93 11.56
C THR A 161 15.03 -16.10 12.47
N THR A 162 15.19 -16.47 13.75
CA THR A 162 16.12 -15.77 14.66
C THR A 162 17.58 -15.97 14.29
N ALA A 163 17.95 -17.16 13.79
CA ALA A 163 19.30 -17.39 13.27
C ALA A 163 19.58 -16.55 12.01
N PHE A 164 18.54 -16.32 11.19
CA PHE A 164 18.61 -15.44 10.03
C PHE A 164 18.78 -13.98 10.46
N ASP A 165 17.89 -13.48 11.34
CA ASP A 165 17.94 -12.10 11.85
C ASP A 165 19.32 -11.78 12.48
N GLU A 166 19.86 -12.70 13.28
CA GLU A 166 21.18 -12.54 13.92
C GLU A 166 22.32 -12.48 12.89
N LEU A 167 22.26 -13.29 11.83
CA LEU A 167 23.26 -13.26 10.75
C LEU A 167 23.23 -11.93 9.99
N ILE A 168 22.03 -11.40 9.71
CA ILE A 168 21.87 -10.10 9.05
C ILE A 168 22.45 -8.99 9.92
N ALA A 169 22.09 -8.98 11.21
CA ALA A 169 22.55 -7.97 12.16
C ALA A 169 24.07 -8.01 12.37
N PHE A 170 24.65 -9.20 12.51
CA PHE A 170 26.09 -9.35 12.75
C PHE A 170 26.98 -8.87 11.59
N ASN A 171 26.45 -8.87 10.36
CA ASN A 171 27.19 -8.50 9.15
C ASN A 171 26.74 -7.15 8.56
N ASP A 172 25.87 -6.40 9.25
CA ASP A 172 25.29 -5.12 8.77
C ASP A 172 24.68 -5.22 7.35
N LEU A 173 24.13 -6.40 6.99
CA LEU A 173 23.71 -6.67 5.60
C LEU A 173 22.46 -5.89 5.18
N GLU A 174 21.64 -5.46 6.14
CA GLU A 174 20.36 -4.81 5.88
C GLU A 174 20.51 -3.51 5.06
N ASP A 175 21.42 -2.64 5.48
CA ASP A 175 21.65 -1.34 4.85
C ASP A 175 22.29 -1.47 3.46
N GLU A 176 23.25 -2.38 3.29
CA GLU A 176 23.93 -2.62 2.02
C GLU A 176 23.00 -3.28 0.99
N ILE A 177 22.18 -4.24 1.42
CA ILE A 177 21.13 -4.82 0.57
C ILE A 177 20.14 -3.73 0.14
N ARG A 178 19.75 -2.82 1.03
CA ARG A 178 18.86 -1.69 0.71
C ARG A 178 19.48 -0.75 -0.33
N LYS A 179 20.78 -0.50 -0.26
CA LYS A 179 21.51 0.33 -1.23
C LYS A 179 21.53 -0.30 -2.62
N GLN A 180 21.91 -1.57 -2.73
CA GLN A 180 21.92 -2.32 -4.00
C GLN A 180 20.53 -2.33 -4.66
N LYS A 181 19.45 -2.35 -3.87
CA LYS A 181 18.07 -2.28 -4.39
C LYS A 181 17.71 -0.96 -5.03
N MET A 182 18.27 0.17 -4.59
CA MET A 182 17.99 1.47 -5.22
C MET A 182 18.46 1.54 -6.67
N GLU A 183 19.34 0.62 -7.07
CA GLU A 183 19.86 0.50 -8.43
C GLU A 183 18.97 -0.39 -9.33
N LEU A 184 17.94 -1.06 -8.77
CA LEU A 184 16.98 -1.85 -9.55
C LEU A 184 16.12 -0.91 -10.41
N SER A 185 16.19 -1.11 -11.73
CA SER A 185 15.36 -0.40 -12.70
C SER A 185 14.31 -1.35 -13.26
N SER A 186 13.03 -0.97 -13.15
CA SER A 186 11.92 -1.73 -13.75
C SER A 186 11.98 -1.82 -15.28
N LYS A 187 12.84 -1.02 -15.93
CA LYS A 187 13.02 -0.97 -17.38
C LYS A 187 14.23 -1.76 -17.90
N ASP A 188 15.08 -2.26 -17.00
CA ASP A 188 16.30 -3.00 -17.36
C ASP A 188 16.33 -4.38 -16.68
N PRO A 189 15.94 -5.46 -17.39
CA PRO A 189 16.03 -6.82 -16.87
C PRO A 189 17.44 -7.24 -16.46
N GLU A 190 18.50 -6.66 -17.03
CA GLU A 190 19.88 -6.98 -16.64
C GLU A 190 20.24 -6.38 -15.26
N SER A 191 19.58 -5.28 -14.86
CA SER A 191 19.77 -4.69 -13.53
C SER A 191 19.41 -5.67 -12.42
N LEU A 192 18.37 -6.49 -12.63
CA LEU A 192 17.95 -7.52 -11.68
C LEU A 192 19.03 -8.59 -11.48
N ILE A 193 19.66 -9.04 -12.56
CA ILE A 193 20.70 -10.08 -12.51
C ILE A 193 21.93 -9.53 -11.77
N ARG A 194 22.39 -8.31 -12.10
CA ARG A 194 23.55 -7.69 -11.43
C ARG A 194 23.33 -7.50 -9.93
N VAL A 195 22.16 -6.98 -9.54
CA VAL A 195 21.81 -6.76 -8.13
C VAL A 195 21.66 -8.09 -7.39
N SER A 196 21.02 -9.09 -8.02
CA SER A 196 20.94 -10.47 -7.51
C SER A 196 22.35 -11.01 -7.20
N ASP A 197 23.26 -10.99 -8.17
CA ASP A 197 24.60 -11.55 -8.01
C ASP A 197 25.40 -10.85 -6.91
N SER A 198 25.25 -9.52 -6.82
CA SER A 198 25.86 -8.69 -5.78
C SER A 198 25.39 -9.11 -4.39
N ILE A 199 24.07 -9.18 -4.17
CA ILE A 199 23.49 -9.56 -2.87
C ILE A 199 23.84 -11.02 -2.53
N GLN A 200 23.76 -11.93 -3.50
CA GLN A 200 24.13 -13.33 -3.28
C GLN A 200 25.59 -13.48 -2.84
N ARG A 201 26.50 -12.69 -3.40
CA ARG A 201 27.91 -12.67 -2.98
C ARG A 201 28.05 -12.24 -1.53
N MET A 202 27.33 -11.20 -1.11
CA MET A 202 27.34 -10.73 0.28
C MET A 202 26.95 -11.85 1.26
N PHE A 203 25.93 -12.65 0.97
CA PHE A 203 25.56 -13.80 1.81
C PHE A 203 26.61 -14.91 1.82
N ARG A 204 27.28 -15.18 0.68
CA ARG A 204 28.34 -16.19 0.62
C ARG A 204 29.56 -15.78 1.43
N GLU A 205 29.90 -14.50 1.42
CA GLU A 205 31.04 -13.91 2.13
C GLU A 205 30.73 -13.58 3.61
N ALA A 206 29.46 -13.53 4.00
CA ALA A 206 29.03 -13.26 5.36
C ALA A 206 29.62 -14.27 6.36
N SER A 207 29.97 -13.76 7.53
CA SER A 207 30.42 -14.56 8.68
C SER A 207 29.20 -15.00 9.49
N VAL A 208 29.07 -16.30 9.76
CA VAL A 208 28.00 -16.78 10.64
C VAL A 208 28.37 -16.46 12.09
N PRO A 209 27.47 -15.86 12.89
CA PRO A 209 27.75 -15.58 14.30
C PRO A 209 28.13 -16.87 15.05
N PRO A 210 29.18 -16.87 15.90
CA PRO A 210 29.66 -18.09 16.57
C PRO A 210 28.57 -18.82 17.36
N ALA A 211 27.64 -18.08 17.97
CA ALA A 211 26.53 -18.66 18.72
C ALA A 211 25.54 -19.42 17.82
N VAL A 212 25.29 -18.91 16.60
CA VAL A 212 24.42 -19.55 15.60
C VAL A 212 25.10 -20.80 15.04
N GLU A 213 26.38 -20.69 14.66
CA GLU A 213 27.17 -21.81 14.16
C GLU A 213 27.22 -22.96 15.17
N GLN A 214 27.55 -22.66 16.43
CA GLN A 214 27.61 -23.65 17.49
C GLN A 214 26.24 -24.31 17.73
N ALA A 215 25.14 -23.54 17.68
CA ALA A 215 23.80 -24.08 17.83
C ALA A 215 23.45 -25.09 16.71
N ILE A 216 23.78 -24.77 15.46
CA ILE A 216 23.55 -25.64 14.30
C ILE A 216 24.36 -26.94 14.44
N LEU A 217 25.66 -26.85 14.74
CA LEU A 217 26.54 -28.02 14.85
C LEU A 217 26.20 -28.91 16.06
N ASN A 218 25.78 -28.31 17.17
CA ASN A 218 25.30 -29.04 18.34
C ASN A 218 24.00 -29.79 18.02
N ALA A 219 23.02 -29.13 17.39
CA ALA A 219 21.76 -29.76 17.00
C ALA A 219 21.99 -30.91 16.00
N TYR A 220 22.89 -30.75 15.03
CA TYR A 220 23.29 -31.85 14.15
C TYR A 220 23.81 -33.06 14.94
N THR A 221 24.67 -32.83 15.92
CA THR A 221 25.30 -33.90 16.71
C THR A 221 24.28 -34.59 17.62
N GLN A 222 23.30 -33.84 18.15
CA GLN A 222 22.28 -34.36 19.07
C GLN A 222 21.12 -35.05 18.35
N GLU A 223 20.62 -34.46 17.27
CA GLU A 223 19.39 -34.91 16.60
C GLU A 223 19.65 -35.89 15.47
N ILE A 224 20.81 -35.84 14.81
CA ILE A 224 21.08 -36.60 13.57
C ILE A 224 22.17 -37.63 13.78
N SER A 225 23.41 -37.21 14.05
CA SER A 225 24.56 -38.12 14.05
C SER A 225 25.63 -37.68 15.04
N PRO A 226 25.72 -38.34 16.21
CA PRO A 226 26.74 -38.07 17.23
C PRO A 226 28.17 -38.26 16.73
N ASP A 227 28.38 -39.23 15.85
CA ASP A 227 29.66 -39.60 15.24
C ASP A 227 29.99 -38.80 13.96
N GLY A 228 29.01 -38.07 13.40
CA GLY A 228 29.19 -37.26 12.20
C GLY A 228 29.19 -38.03 10.88
N SER A 229 28.75 -39.28 10.86
CA SER A 229 28.74 -40.15 9.68
C SER A 229 27.56 -39.90 8.72
N ILE A 230 26.43 -39.38 9.22
CA ILE A 230 25.21 -39.19 8.42
C ILE A 230 25.23 -37.87 7.67
N ARG A 231 24.99 -37.91 6.35
CA ARG A 231 24.87 -36.70 5.52
C ARG A 231 23.47 -36.11 5.60
N VAL A 232 23.35 -34.80 5.39
CA VAL A 232 22.10 -34.06 5.56
C VAL A 232 21.59 -33.39 4.29
N ALA A 233 20.28 -33.21 4.21
CA ALA A 233 19.62 -32.28 3.32
C ALA A 233 19.48 -30.92 4.01
N LEU A 234 19.84 -29.85 3.31
CA LEU A 234 19.53 -28.47 3.70
C LEU A 234 18.51 -27.91 2.71
N ARG A 235 17.28 -27.69 3.18
CA ARG A 235 16.16 -27.23 2.33
C ARG A 235 15.65 -25.88 2.81
N SER A 236 15.29 -25.01 1.87
CA SER A 236 14.57 -23.77 2.19
C SER A 236 13.22 -24.08 2.83
N SER A 237 12.85 -23.27 3.82
CA SER A 237 11.54 -23.26 4.46
C SER A 237 11.16 -21.80 4.70
N ALA A 238 10.84 -21.07 3.62
CA ALA A 238 10.42 -19.68 3.75
C ALA A 238 8.99 -19.58 4.32
N ILE A 239 8.70 -18.44 4.96
CA ILE A 239 7.33 -18.10 5.36
C ILE A 239 6.48 -17.98 4.09
N GLY A 240 5.37 -18.74 4.04
CA GLY A 240 4.47 -18.75 2.88
C GLY A 240 4.85 -19.74 1.76
N GLU A 241 5.99 -20.44 1.84
CA GLU A 241 6.42 -21.37 0.76
C GLU A 241 5.42 -22.50 0.47
N ASP A 242 4.68 -22.95 1.49
CA ASP A 242 3.65 -23.99 1.40
C ASP A 242 2.20 -23.44 1.46
N SER A 243 2.02 -22.13 1.24
CA SER A 243 0.69 -21.48 1.25
C SER A 243 0.06 -21.41 -0.17
N GLU A 244 -1.05 -20.67 -0.34
CA GLU A 244 -1.70 -20.49 -1.66
C GLU A 244 -0.72 -19.99 -2.74
N LEU A 245 0.28 -19.21 -2.31
CA LEU A 245 1.44 -18.74 -3.05
C LEU A 245 2.57 -19.77 -2.94
N SER A 246 2.67 -20.68 -3.91
CA SER A 246 3.71 -21.70 -3.94
C SER A 246 5.05 -21.09 -4.37
N PHE A 247 5.83 -20.56 -3.43
CA PHE A 247 7.28 -20.30 -3.65
C PHE A 247 8.07 -21.59 -3.98
N ALA A 248 7.39 -22.73 -4.11
CA ALA A 248 7.92 -24.04 -4.41
C ALA A 248 9.05 -23.97 -5.47
N GLY A 249 10.16 -24.64 -5.18
CA GLY A 249 11.29 -24.79 -6.11
C GLY A 249 11.93 -23.50 -6.62
N GLN A 250 11.72 -22.34 -5.98
CA GLN A 250 12.44 -21.10 -6.31
C GLN A 250 13.76 -20.98 -5.56
N TYR A 251 13.83 -21.52 -4.35
CA TYR A 251 14.99 -21.49 -3.48
C TYR A 251 15.81 -22.78 -3.60
N GLN A 252 17.09 -22.70 -3.28
CA GLN A 252 18.00 -23.83 -3.39
C GLN A 252 17.78 -24.83 -2.26
N SER A 253 17.89 -26.11 -2.60
CA SER A 253 17.98 -27.22 -1.66
C SER A 253 19.24 -28.01 -1.99
N PHE A 254 20.01 -28.37 -0.98
CA PHE A 254 21.21 -29.19 -1.12
C PHE A 254 20.97 -30.55 -0.50
N LEU A 255 21.34 -31.61 -1.22
CA LEU A 255 21.25 -32.98 -0.73
C LEU A 255 22.66 -33.48 -0.37
N ASN A 256 22.73 -34.43 0.55
CA ASN A 256 23.94 -35.20 0.86
C ASN A 256 25.14 -34.34 1.30
N VAL A 257 24.86 -33.30 2.08
CA VAL A 257 25.83 -32.36 2.63
C VAL A 257 26.56 -33.02 3.81
N PRO A 258 27.90 -33.08 3.81
CA PRO A 258 28.67 -33.57 4.96
C PRO A 258 28.69 -32.51 6.09
N LYS A 259 28.92 -32.96 7.33
CA LYS A 259 28.93 -32.10 8.54
C LYS A 259 29.75 -30.81 8.37
N GLN A 260 30.94 -30.93 7.79
CA GLN A 260 31.88 -29.81 7.60
C GLN A 260 31.37 -28.71 6.66
N ASP A 261 30.44 -29.02 5.76
CA ASP A 261 29.93 -28.08 4.76
C ASP A 261 28.58 -27.46 5.16
N ILE A 262 27.98 -27.88 6.28
CA ILE A 262 26.64 -27.44 6.72
C ILE A 262 26.54 -25.92 6.78
N ILE A 263 27.53 -25.24 7.36
CA ILE A 263 27.53 -23.79 7.54
C ILE A 263 27.63 -23.07 6.19
N GLN A 264 28.49 -23.57 5.30
CA GLN A 264 28.63 -23.00 3.97
C GLN A 264 27.34 -23.17 3.15
N LYS A 265 26.74 -24.36 3.19
CA LYS A 265 25.47 -24.64 2.50
C LYS A 265 24.28 -23.91 3.10
N TYR A 266 24.27 -23.68 4.42
CA TYR A 266 23.29 -22.80 5.06
C TYR A 266 23.31 -21.40 4.44
N LYS A 267 24.50 -20.79 4.29
CA LYS A 267 24.65 -19.48 3.62
C LYS A 267 24.19 -19.50 2.16
N GLU A 268 24.46 -20.57 1.43
CA GLU A 268 24.00 -20.73 0.04
C GLU A 268 22.46 -20.81 -0.04
N VAL A 269 21.80 -21.52 0.89
CA VAL A 269 20.33 -21.54 0.97
C VAL A 269 19.78 -20.13 1.23
N LEU A 270 20.38 -19.37 2.16
CA LEU A 270 19.97 -17.99 2.42
C LEU A 270 20.19 -17.10 1.18
N ALA A 271 21.34 -17.21 0.52
CA ALA A 271 21.66 -16.47 -0.70
C ALA A 271 20.64 -16.74 -1.82
N SER A 272 20.12 -17.98 -1.91
CA SER A 272 19.14 -18.35 -2.93
C SER A 272 17.84 -17.54 -2.87
N MET A 273 17.54 -16.91 -1.72
CA MET A 273 16.47 -15.94 -1.62
C MET A 273 16.59 -14.86 -2.69
N PHE A 274 17.79 -14.37 -2.92
CA PHE A 274 18.08 -13.27 -3.84
C PHE A 274 18.42 -13.74 -5.24
N SER A 275 18.04 -14.95 -5.64
CA SER A 275 18.15 -15.37 -7.04
C SER A 275 17.27 -14.51 -7.95
N PRO A 276 17.62 -14.32 -9.24
CA PRO A 276 16.82 -13.47 -10.14
C PRO A 276 15.36 -13.92 -10.21
N ARG A 277 15.16 -15.25 -10.18
CA ARG A 277 13.85 -15.89 -10.16
C ARG A 277 13.02 -15.50 -8.94
N ALA A 278 13.60 -15.63 -7.74
CA ALA A 278 12.91 -15.33 -6.49
C ALA A 278 12.73 -13.81 -6.29
N MET A 279 13.65 -12.98 -6.79
CA MET A 279 13.50 -11.52 -6.76
C MET A 279 12.39 -11.05 -7.71
N SER A 280 12.37 -11.55 -8.95
CA SER A 280 11.33 -11.25 -9.94
C SER A 280 9.94 -11.66 -9.45
N TYR A 281 9.82 -12.88 -8.92
CA TYR A 281 8.57 -13.36 -8.33
C TYR A 281 8.07 -12.44 -7.21
N ARG A 282 8.94 -12.01 -6.29
CA ARG A 282 8.56 -11.13 -5.18
C ARG A 282 8.17 -9.74 -5.62
N GLN A 283 8.87 -9.17 -6.62
CA GLN A 283 8.47 -7.91 -7.24
C GLN A 283 7.06 -8.01 -7.83
N HIS A 284 6.77 -9.10 -8.55
CA HIS A 284 5.46 -9.33 -9.16
C HIS A 284 4.35 -9.47 -8.11
N MET A 285 4.61 -10.20 -7.03
CA MET A 285 3.64 -10.35 -5.95
C MET A 285 3.53 -9.10 -5.06
N GLY A 286 4.39 -8.09 -5.25
CA GLY A 286 4.41 -6.89 -4.41
C GLY A 286 4.86 -7.16 -2.98
N ILE A 287 5.66 -8.21 -2.77
CA ILE A 287 6.21 -8.61 -1.46
C ILE A 287 7.47 -7.79 -1.21
N PRO A 288 7.51 -6.93 -0.17
CA PRO A 288 8.70 -6.17 0.16
C PRO A 288 9.86 -7.10 0.50
N PHE A 289 11.04 -6.81 -0.02
CA PHE A 289 12.22 -7.64 0.21
C PHE A 289 12.70 -7.68 1.67
N GLU A 290 12.34 -6.66 2.47
CA GLU A 290 12.64 -6.53 3.91
C GLU A 290 11.76 -7.46 4.76
N ASP A 291 10.72 -8.04 4.17
CA ASP A 291 9.71 -8.85 4.86
C ASP A 291 10.05 -10.36 4.83
N VAL A 292 11.19 -10.72 4.25
CA VAL A 292 11.53 -12.12 3.95
C VAL A 292 12.62 -12.62 4.88
N ALA A 293 12.21 -13.39 5.89
CA ALA A 293 13.10 -14.26 6.65
C ALA A 293 13.05 -15.67 6.05
N MET A 294 14.22 -16.31 5.93
CA MET A 294 14.33 -17.70 5.49
C MET A 294 14.66 -18.58 6.69
N CYS A 295 13.88 -19.63 6.87
CA CYS A 295 14.25 -20.75 7.72
C CYS A 295 14.87 -21.84 6.85
N VAL A 296 15.70 -22.69 7.46
CA VAL A 296 16.34 -23.80 6.76
C VAL A 296 16.04 -25.09 7.49
N ALA A 297 15.51 -26.08 6.78
CA ALA A 297 15.34 -27.44 7.28
C ALA A 297 16.69 -28.16 7.17
N CYS A 298 17.21 -28.69 8.28
CA CYS A 298 18.37 -29.58 8.30
C CYS A 298 17.89 -30.98 8.68
N MET A 299 17.95 -31.90 7.73
CA MET A 299 17.35 -33.24 7.87
C MET A 299 18.35 -34.31 7.45
N GLU A 300 18.33 -35.48 8.06
CA GLU A 300 19.09 -36.63 7.56
C GLU A 300 18.66 -37.02 6.14
N ILE A 301 19.61 -37.48 5.33
CA ILE A 301 19.29 -38.10 4.04
C ILE A 301 18.88 -39.55 4.29
N ILE A 302 17.65 -39.89 3.91
CA ILE A 302 17.20 -41.27 3.89
C ILE A 302 17.80 -41.97 2.68
N ASN A 303 18.57 -43.03 2.91
CA ASN A 303 19.02 -43.94 1.85
C ASN A 303 17.84 -44.81 1.40
N ALA A 304 17.02 -44.27 0.50
CA ALA A 304 15.76 -44.87 0.10
C ALA A 304 15.96 -46.09 -0.81
N ARG A 305 15.34 -47.22 -0.45
CA ARG A 305 15.18 -48.38 -1.35
C ARG A 305 14.14 -48.08 -2.43
N ALA A 306 13.05 -47.43 -2.04
CA ALA A 306 11.97 -46.97 -2.91
C ALA A 306 11.40 -45.67 -2.36
N GLY A 307 10.81 -44.85 -3.23
CA GLY A 307 10.18 -43.60 -2.83
C GLY A 307 9.16 -43.14 -3.84
N GLY A 308 8.38 -42.12 -3.47
CA GLY A 308 7.39 -41.55 -4.36
C GLY A 308 6.39 -40.66 -3.63
N VAL A 309 5.16 -40.64 -4.15
CA VAL A 309 4.10 -39.69 -3.76
C VAL A 309 2.80 -40.43 -3.45
N ILE A 310 2.06 -39.98 -2.44
CA ILE A 310 0.71 -40.42 -2.13
C ILE A 310 -0.25 -39.26 -2.34
N TYR A 311 -1.32 -39.52 -3.06
CA TYR A 311 -2.48 -38.64 -3.11
C TYR A 311 -3.62 -39.31 -2.35
N THR A 312 -4.09 -38.66 -1.29
CA THR A 312 -5.26 -39.14 -0.53
C THR A 312 -6.57 -39.03 -1.32
N ARG A 313 -6.60 -38.32 -2.44
CA ARG A 313 -7.72 -38.30 -3.38
C ARG A 313 -7.17 -38.23 -4.79
N HIS A 314 -7.91 -38.74 -5.77
CA HIS A 314 -7.46 -38.62 -7.15
C HIS A 314 -7.39 -37.13 -7.57
N PRO A 315 -6.23 -36.64 -8.06
CA PRO A 315 -6.04 -35.22 -8.34
C PRO A 315 -6.91 -34.70 -9.50
N PHE A 316 -7.21 -35.53 -10.50
CA PHE A 316 -8.01 -35.17 -11.68
C PHE A 316 -9.45 -35.73 -11.70
N GLN A 317 -9.72 -36.87 -11.08
CA GLN A 317 -11.01 -37.57 -11.12
C GLN A 317 -11.68 -37.45 -9.76
N LEU A 318 -12.32 -36.30 -9.51
CA LEU A 318 -12.92 -35.95 -8.22
C LEU A 318 -13.87 -37.00 -7.64
N GLN A 319 -14.54 -37.74 -8.52
CA GLN A 319 -15.47 -38.81 -8.16
C GLN A 319 -14.76 -40.05 -7.58
N LYS A 320 -13.46 -40.21 -7.84
CA LYS A 320 -12.63 -41.26 -7.24
C LYS A 320 -12.09 -40.79 -5.89
N THR A 321 -12.60 -41.38 -4.83
CA THR A 321 -12.22 -41.09 -3.44
C THR A 321 -11.16 -42.05 -2.90
N HIS A 322 -10.44 -42.78 -3.75
CA HIS A 322 -9.39 -43.73 -3.35
C HIS A 322 -8.05 -43.02 -3.07
N ILE A 323 -7.20 -43.68 -2.30
CA ILE A 323 -5.80 -43.30 -2.07
C ILE A 323 -4.98 -43.83 -3.25
N ILE A 324 -4.10 -43.01 -3.81
CA ILE A 324 -3.21 -43.38 -4.91
C ILE A 324 -1.78 -43.26 -4.43
N ILE A 325 -1.02 -44.34 -4.49
CA ILE A 325 0.41 -44.38 -4.17
C ILE A 325 1.18 -44.60 -5.46
N ASN A 326 2.07 -43.67 -5.80
CA ASN A 326 3.02 -43.80 -6.89
C ASN A 326 4.41 -44.10 -6.33
N ALA A 327 5.09 -45.12 -6.86
CA ALA A 327 6.37 -45.58 -6.36
C ALA A 327 7.41 -45.78 -7.48
N THR A 328 8.68 -45.50 -7.18
CA THR A 328 9.84 -45.86 -8.01
C THR A 328 10.98 -46.41 -7.13
N TRP A 329 11.99 -47.02 -7.75
CA TRP A 329 13.21 -47.45 -7.09
C TRP A 329 14.12 -46.25 -6.77
N GLY A 330 14.71 -46.25 -5.57
CA GLY A 330 15.57 -45.15 -5.10
C GLY A 330 14.77 -43.93 -4.61
N LEU A 331 15.29 -42.73 -4.89
CA LEU A 331 14.69 -41.46 -4.51
C LEU A 331 13.41 -41.15 -5.30
N GLY A 332 12.40 -40.58 -4.63
CA GLY A 332 11.09 -40.28 -5.21
C GLY A 332 11.00 -38.99 -6.05
N ALA A 333 12.01 -38.10 -6.02
CA ALA A 333 11.99 -36.81 -6.72
C ALA A 333 11.63 -36.90 -8.23
N PRO A 334 12.14 -37.88 -9.01
CA PRO A 334 11.79 -38.04 -10.42
C PRO A 334 10.31 -38.38 -10.68
N VAL A 335 9.60 -38.95 -9.69
CA VAL A 335 8.16 -39.20 -9.77
C VAL A 335 7.38 -37.89 -9.60
N VAL A 336 7.82 -37.04 -8.68
CA VAL A 336 7.27 -35.68 -8.48
C VAL A 336 7.43 -34.84 -9.76
N ASP A 337 8.61 -34.92 -10.37
CA ASP A 337 8.94 -34.18 -11.59
C ASP A 337 8.35 -34.79 -12.88
N GLY A 338 7.76 -36.00 -12.79
CA GLY A 338 7.15 -36.70 -13.92
C GLY A 338 8.15 -37.24 -14.95
N VAL A 339 9.40 -37.46 -14.56
CA VAL A 339 10.48 -37.96 -15.43
C VAL A 339 10.42 -39.48 -15.60
N VAL A 340 9.90 -40.21 -14.61
CA VAL A 340 9.81 -41.68 -14.60
C VAL A 340 8.35 -42.11 -14.56
N THR A 341 8.02 -43.22 -15.21
CA THR A 341 6.70 -43.86 -15.09
C THR A 341 6.69 -44.73 -13.83
N PRO A 342 5.94 -44.37 -12.78
CA PRO A 342 5.96 -45.09 -11.51
C PRO A 342 5.08 -46.35 -11.53
N ASP A 343 5.25 -47.20 -10.54
CA ASP A 343 4.21 -48.16 -10.14
C ASP A 343 3.07 -47.40 -9.47
N THR A 344 1.83 -47.82 -9.72
CA THR A 344 0.63 -47.19 -9.15
C THR A 344 -0.15 -48.20 -8.33
N TYR A 345 -0.46 -47.86 -7.09
CA TYR A 345 -1.28 -48.65 -6.17
C TYR A 345 -2.51 -47.83 -5.78
N GLU A 346 -3.71 -48.39 -5.98
CA GLU A 346 -4.97 -47.77 -5.55
C GLU A 346 -5.50 -48.49 -4.30
N LEU A 347 -5.75 -47.76 -3.22
CA LEU A 347 -6.24 -48.29 -1.95
C LEU A 347 -7.55 -47.63 -1.51
N SER A 348 -8.39 -48.41 -0.82
CA SER A 348 -9.63 -47.92 -0.22
C SER A 348 -9.36 -47.00 0.98
N LYS A 349 -10.30 -46.09 1.27
CA LYS A 349 -10.29 -45.26 2.51
C LYS A 349 -10.97 -45.94 3.70
N THR A 350 -11.07 -47.27 3.69
CA THR A 350 -11.56 -48.02 4.85
C THR A 350 -10.55 -47.98 5.98
N SER A 351 -10.96 -48.32 7.20
CA SER A 351 -10.05 -48.51 8.33
C SER A 351 -10.14 -49.97 8.79
N PRO A 352 -9.16 -50.84 8.46
CA PRO A 352 -7.91 -50.55 7.74
C PRO A 352 -8.10 -50.37 6.21
N PRO A 353 -7.17 -49.68 5.52
CA PRO A 353 -7.14 -49.61 4.05
C PRO A 353 -6.93 -50.99 3.42
N SER A 354 -7.47 -51.20 2.22
CA SER A 354 -7.27 -52.42 1.44
C SER A 354 -6.81 -52.09 0.01
N LEU A 355 -5.92 -52.91 -0.55
CA LEU A 355 -5.43 -52.74 -1.92
C LEU A 355 -6.54 -53.12 -2.90
N MET A 356 -6.92 -52.18 -3.77
CA MET A 356 -7.99 -52.37 -4.76
C MET A 356 -7.44 -52.79 -6.11
N SER A 357 -6.37 -52.13 -6.56
CA SER A 357 -5.67 -52.46 -7.79
C SER A 357 -4.23 -51.97 -7.72
N PHE A 358 -3.35 -52.60 -8.49
CA PHE A 358 -1.99 -52.10 -8.67
C PHE A 358 -1.53 -52.33 -10.11
N THR A 359 -0.68 -51.43 -10.62
CA THR A 359 -0.08 -51.50 -11.95
C THR A 359 1.43 -51.33 -11.80
N VAL A 360 2.19 -52.28 -12.36
CA VAL A 360 3.66 -52.22 -12.37
C VAL A 360 4.14 -51.70 -13.71
N SER A 361 4.95 -50.64 -13.66
CA SER A 361 5.54 -50.01 -14.84
C SER A 361 6.98 -50.47 -15.01
N SER A 362 7.48 -50.43 -16.25
CA SER A 362 8.89 -50.72 -16.55
C SER A 362 9.77 -49.56 -16.10
N LYS A 363 10.57 -49.77 -15.06
CA LYS A 363 11.42 -48.74 -14.45
C LYS A 363 12.87 -48.99 -14.87
N GLU A 364 13.30 -48.42 -15.99
CA GLU A 364 14.65 -48.61 -16.55
C GLU A 364 15.74 -47.88 -15.75
N LYS A 365 15.36 -46.83 -15.03
CA LYS A 365 16.25 -45.90 -14.33
C LYS A 365 15.84 -45.75 -12.87
N SER A 366 16.84 -45.64 -12.00
CA SER A 366 16.71 -45.32 -10.58
C SER A 366 17.61 -44.15 -10.24
N PHE A 367 17.25 -43.42 -9.19
CA PHE A 367 17.94 -42.21 -8.80
C PHE A 367 18.44 -42.31 -7.36
N GLY A 368 19.70 -41.99 -7.15
CA GLY A 368 20.35 -41.95 -5.85
C GLY A 368 21.16 -40.65 -5.67
N THR A 369 21.98 -40.61 -4.63
CA THR A 369 22.90 -39.49 -4.37
C THR A 369 24.35 -39.91 -4.64
N SER A 370 25.13 -39.11 -5.37
CA SER A 370 26.59 -39.28 -5.47
C SER A 370 27.30 -38.95 -4.17
N GLU A 371 28.59 -39.30 -4.04
CA GLU A 371 29.45 -38.85 -2.95
C GLU A 371 29.56 -37.31 -2.85
N ASP A 372 29.44 -36.61 -3.99
CA ASP A 372 29.44 -35.14 -4.10
C ASP A 372 28.06 -34.51 -3.86
N GLY A 373 27.03 -35.33 -3.64
CA GLY A 373 25.68 -34.92 -3.30
C GLY A 373 24.77 -34.44 -4.43
N TYR A 374 25.16 -34.74 -5.67
CA TYR A 374 24.28 -34.59 -6.82
C TYR A 374 23.39 -35.83 -7.01
N LEU A 375 22.24 -35.61 -7.65
CA LEU A 375 21.38 -36.71 -8.07
C LEU A 375 22.12 -37.53 -9.13
N THR A 376 22.25 -38.83 -8.91
CA THR A 376 22.86 -39.76 -9.87
C THR A 376 21.82 -40.69 -10.44
N GLU A 377 21.90 -40.88 -11.75
CA GLU A 377 21.07 -41.84 -12.47
C GLU A 377 21.83 -43.16 -12.60
N SER A 378 21.19 -44.25 -12.20
CA SER A 378 21.71 -45.61 -12.33
C SER A 378 20.69 -46.50 -13.05
N ALA A 379 21.16 -47.33 -13.97
CA ALA A 379 20.34 -48.31 -14.64
C ALA A 379 19.80 -49.33 -13.63
N VAL A 380 18.49 -49.57 -13.65
CA VAL A 380 17.88 -50.60 -12.80
C VAL A 380 18.22 -51.97 -13.39
N PRO A 381 18.69 -52.94 -12.59
CA PRO A 381 18.92 -54.32 -13.06
C PRO A 381 17.68 -54.87 -13.75
N THR A 382 17.85 -55.57 -14.88
CA THR A 382 16.74 -56.04 -15.74
C THR A 382 15.64 -56.79 -14.99
N ASP A 383 16.03 -57.54 -13.95
CA ASP A 383 15.11 -58.35 -13.14
C ASP A 383 14.23 -57.49 -12.22
N LEU A 384 14.69 -56.28 -11.86
CA LEU A 384 13.97 -55.33 -11.02
C LEU A 384 13.12 -54.32 -11.80
N GLN A 385 13.36 -54.17 -13.10
CA GLN A 385 12.65 -53.18 -13.93
C GLN A 385 11.14 -53.41 -13.97
N LYS A 386 10.72 -54.68 -14.01
CA LYS A 386 9.31 -55.11 -14.01
C LYS A 386 8.83 -55.66 -12.67
N SER A 387 9.64 -55.48 -11.62
CA SER A 387 9.27 -55.87 -10.26
C SER A 387 8.56 -54.71 -9.56
N ALA A 388 7.66 -55.03 -8.65
CA ALA A 388 6.92 -54.06 -7.83
C ALA A 388 7.85 -53.39 -6.80
N CYS A 389 7.80 -52.07 -6.70
CA CYS A 389 8.59 -51.30 -5.72
C CYS A 389 8.17 -51.55 -4.26
N LEU A 390 6.88 -51.80 -4.04
CA LEU A 390 6.29 -52.00 -2.73
C LEU A 390 5.64 -53.36 -2.61
N THR A 391 5.76 -53.95 -1.43
CA THR A 391 4.89 -55.04 -0.99
C THR A 391 3.50 -54.51 -0.63
N GLU A 392 2.49 -55.38 -0.65
CA GLU A 392 1.12 -55.02 -0.27
C GLU A 392 1.06 -54.47 1.17
N ALA A 393 1.78 -55.11 2.10
CA ALA A 393 1.85 -54.65 3.50
C ALA A 393 2.43 -53.22 3.62
N GLN A 394 3.44 -52.89 2.82
CA GLN A 394 4.01 -51.53 2.78
C GLN A 394 3.03 -50.52 2.18
N ALA A 395 2.31 -50.89 1.11
CA ALA A 395 1.29 -50.03 0.51
C ALA A 395 0.14 -49.74 1.48
N VAL A 396 -0.33 -50.75 2.22
CA VAL A 396 -1.36 -50.59 3.26
C VAL A 396 -0.86 -49.69 4.40
N LYS A 397 0.36 -49.91 4.89
CA LYS A 397 0.97 -49.08 5.95
C LYS A 397 1.11 -47.60 5.53
N LEU A 398 1.53 -47.33 4.30
CA LEU A 398 1.59 -45.98 3.73
C LEU A 398 0.19 -45.36 3.62
N ALA A 399 -0.82 -46.12 3.22
CA ALA A 399 -2.20 -45.63 3.17
C ALA A 399 -2.77 -45.32 4.57
N GLU A 400 -2.42 -46.08 5.61
CA GLU A 400 -2.77 -45.77 7.00
C GLU A 400 -2.16 -44.43 7.44
N TYR A 401 -0.90 -44.18 7.07
CA TYR A 401 -0.23 -42.90 7.35
C TYR A 401 -0.93 -41.76 6.62
N ALA A 402 -1.29 -41.96 5.36
CA ALA A 402 -2.01 -40.98 4.55
C ALA A 402 -3.38 -40.62 5.14
N LEU A 403 -4.14 -41.60 5.63
CA LEU A 403 -5.43 -41.37 6.31
C LEU A 403 -5.25 -40.60 7.61
N ARG A 404 -4.23 -40.92 8.42
CA ARG A 404 -3.93 -40.17 9.65
C ARG A 404 -3.61 -38.71 9.34
N LEU A 405 -2.84 -38.45 8.29
CA LEU A 405 -2.51 -37.10 7.84
C LEU A 405 -3.75 -36.36 7.32
N GLU A 406 -4.56 -36.98 6.45
CA GLU A 406 -5.81 -36.38 5.96
C GLU A 406 -6.78 -36.04 7.10
N ASN A 407 -6.95 -36.95 8.07
CA ASN A 407 -7.76 -36.73 9.25
C ASN A 407 -7.19 -35.64 10.16
N HIS A 408 -5.87 -35.49 10.26
CA HIS A 408 -5.27 -34.43 11.07
C HIS A 408 -5.42 -33.06 10.42
N PHE A 409 -5.10 -32.96 9.12
CA PHE A 409 -5.14 -31.69 8.39
C PHE A 409 -6.54 -31.31 7.88
N GLN A 410 -7.53 -32.19 8.02
CA GLN A 410 -8.93 -31.97 7.62
C GLN A 410 -9.08 -31.55 6.15
N ALA A 411 -8.16 -32.01 5.31
CA ALA A 411 -8.11 -31.73 3.89
C ALA A 411 -7.38 -32.87 3.18
N PRO A 412 -7.74 -33.20 1.93
CA PRO A 412 -6.96 -34.14 1.13
C PRO A 412 -5.50 -33.68 1.04
N GLN A 413 -4.57 -34.61 1.17
CA GLN A 413 -3.13 -34.41 1.19
C GLN A 413 -2.43 -34.97 -0.05
N ASP A 414 -1.34 -34.30 -0.41
CA ASP A 414 -0.24 -34.69 -1.28
C ASP A 414 1.00 -34.94 -0.39
N ILE A 415 1.51 -36.17 -0.40
CA ILE A 415 2.49 -36.66 0.59
C ILE A 415 3.69 -37.28 -0.13
N GLU A 416 4.89 -36.80 0.16
CA GLU A 416 6.14 -37.43 -0.29
C GLU A 416 6.63 -38.44 0.76
N TRP A 417 7.10 -39.60 0.32
CA TRP A 417 7.55 -40.68 1.22
C TRP A 417 8.75 -41.44 0.65
N ALA A 418 9.45 -42.14 1.54
CA ALA A 418 10.50 -43.09 1.22
C ALA A 418 10.37 -44.37 2.07
N ILE A 419 10.89 -45.47 1.55
CA ILE A 419 11.14 -46.72 2.29
C ILE A 419 12.64 -46.78 2.54
N ASP A 420 13.02 -46.84 3.81
CA ASP A 420 14.43 -46.90 4.21
C ASP A 420 15.04 -48.30 3.95
N GLN A 421 16.32 -48.47 4.29
CA GLN A 421 17.02 -49.76 4.16
C GLN A 421 16.48 -50.84 5.12
N ASN A 422 15.76 -50.44 6.18
CA ASN A 422 15.12 -51.35 7.13
C ASN A 422 13.72 -51.78 6.68
N ASN A 423 13.27 -51.35 5.49
CA ASN A 423 11.94 -51.57 4.93
C ASN A 423 10.80 -50.81 5.63
N GLU A 424 11.13 -49.75 6.36
CA GLU A 424 10.18 -48.93 7.10
C GLU A 424 9.80 -47.66 6.30
N PRO A 425 8.49 -47.29 6.24
CA PRO A 425 8.05 -46.08 5.58
C PRO A 425 8.36 -44.83 6.41
N VAL A 426 8.87 -43.80 5.75
CA VAL A 426 9.19 -42.49 6.32
C VAL A 426 8.50 -41.40 5.48
N ILE A 427 7.82 -40.46 6.14
CA ILE A 427 7.18 -39.31 5.49
C ILE A 427 8.18 -38.18 5.33
N LEU A 428 8.39 -37.72 4.09
CA LEU A 428 9.36 -36.68 3.75
C LEU A 428 8.73 -35.29 3.69
N GLN A 429 7.46 -35.21 3.30
CA GLN A 429 6.70 -33.96 3.21
C GLN A 429 5.20 -34.26 3.16
N THR A 430 4.36 -33.35 3.66
CA THR A 430 2.90 -33.35 3.43
C THR A 430 2.44 -31.94 3.13
N ARG A 431 1.44 -31.81 2.26
CA ARG A 431 0.76 -30.54 1.99
C ARG A 431 -0.68 -30.79 1.54
N PRO A 432 -1.59 -29.81 1.69
CA PRO A 432 -2.94 -29.92 1.14
C PRO A 432 -2.90 -30.14 -0.39
N LEU A 433 -3.59 -31.19 -0.84
CA LEU A 433 -3.85 -31.46 -2.23
C LEU A 433 -4.85 -30.42 -2.76
N LYS A 434 -4.41 -29.56 -3.67
CA LYS A 434 -5.30 -28.65 -4.40
C LYS A 434 -6.14 -29.48 -5.37
N ILE A 435 -7.37 -29.77 -4.95
CA ILE A 435 -8.34 -30.49 -5.75
C ILE A 435 -9.06 -29.48 -6.65
N GLU A 436 -8.76 -29.51 -7.94
CA GLU A 436 -9.49 -28.70 -8.92
C GLU A 436 -10.89 -29.27 -9.09
N GLY A 437 -11.88 -28.67 -8.42
CA GLY A 437 -13.23 -29.23 -8.45
C GLY A 437 -14.41 -28.39 -8.00
N GLU A 438 -14.23 -27.23 -7.35
CA GLU A 438 -15.38 -26.39 -6.96
C GLU A 438 -15.54 -25.09 -7.75
N ARG A 439 -14.55 -24.69 -8.56
CA ARG A 439 -14.66 -23.49 -9.42
C ARG A 439 -14.72 -23.76 -10.92
N GLY A 440 -14.65 -25.03 -11.33
CA GLY A 440 -14.68 -25.46 -12.72
C GLY A 440 -15.93 -26.27 -13.03
N THR A 441 -17.11 -25.65 -12.99
CA THR A 441 -18.14 -26.07 -13.93
C THR A 441 -17.52 -25.97 -15.33
N PHE A 442 -17.54 -27.06 -16.08
CA PHE A 442 -17.01 -27.21 -17.42
C PHE A 442 -17.41 -26.02 -18.32
N PHE A 443 -16.57 -24.99 -18.42
CA PHE A 443 -16.63 -24.04 -19.52
C PHE A 443 -16.00 -24.75 -20.73
N SER A 444 -16.75 -25.62 -21.40
CA SER A 444 -16.41 -25.99 -22.77
C SER A 444 -16.81 -24.82 -23.65
N THR A 445 -15.83 -24.06 -24.13
CA THR A 445 -16.05 -23.04 -25.15
C THR A 445 -16.44 -23.72 -26.45
N GLN A 446 -17.46 -23.20 -27.14
CA GLN A 446 -17.82 -23.66 -28.47
C GLN A 446 -16.62 -23.41 -29.41
N LYS A 447 -16.33 -24.36 -30.30
CA LYS A 447 -15.33 -24.16 -31.35
C LYS A 447 -15.82 -23.04 -32.28
N PHE A 448 -14.97 -22.05 -32.52
CA PHE A 448 -15.27 -20.95 -33.43
C PHE A 448 -14.70 -21.25 -34.81
N ASP A 449 -15.49 -21.84 -35.70
CA ASP A 449 -15.05 -22.26 -37.03
C ASP A 449 -14.62 -21.09 -37.94
N ALA A 450 -15.00 -19.86 -37.60
CA ALA A 450 -14.58 -18.65 -38.28
C ALA A 450 -13.08 -18.35 -38.16
N TYR A 451 -12.38 -19.01 -37.22
CA TYR A 451 -10.96 -18.79 -36.94
C TYR A 451 -10.15 -20.08 -37.17
N PRO A 452 -9.02 -20.03 -37.91
CA PRO A 452 -8.17 -21.20 -38.11
C PRO A 452 -7.60 -21.72 -36.78
N VAL A 453 -7.79 -23.00 -36.51
CA VAL A 453 -7.22 -23.67 -35.32
C VAL A 453 -5.81 -24.14 -35.65
N LEU A 454 -4.83 -23.66 -34.88
CA LEU A 454 -3.41 -24.06 -34.98
C LEU A 454 -3.11 -25.32 -34.14
N LEU A 455 -3.80 -25.48 -33.00
CA LEU A 455 -3.66 -26.64 -32.10
C LEU A 455 -5.01 -27.00 -31.48
N GLU A 456 -5.31 -28.30 -31.37
CA GLU A 456 -6.60 -28.79 -30.85
C GLU A 456 -6.48 -29.79 -29.68
N THR A 457 -5.27 -30.15 -29.26
CA THR A 457 -5.03 -31.20 -28.24
C THR A 457 -4.01 -30.79 -27.17
N GLY A 458 -4.16 -29.61 -26.57
CA GLY A 458 -3.36 -29.20 -25.41
C GLY A 458 -3.94 -29.69 -24.08
N SER A 459 -3.10 -30.20 -23.20
CA SER A 459 -3.48 -30.43 -21.80
C SER A 459 -3.56 -29.10 -21.06
N VAL A 460 -4.71 -28.82 -20.45
CA VAL A 460 -4.94 -27.60 -19.66
C VAL A 460 -4.17 -27.69 -18.35
N ALA A 461 -3.21 -26.78 -18.16
CA ALA A 461 -2.47 -26.62 -16.92
C ALA A 461 -2.99 -25.45 -16.08
N CYS A 462 -3.38 -24.36 -16.74
CA CYS A 462 -4.12 -23.25 -16.11
C CYS A 462 -5.24 -22.82 -17.06
N PRO A 463 -6.51 -22.93 -16.68
CA PRO A 463 -7.63 -22.46 -17.49
C PRO A 463 -7.61 -20.94 -17.69
N GLY A 464 -8.24 -20.47 -18.77
CA GLY A 464 -8.33 -19.05 -19.13
C GLY A 464 -8.15 -18.77 -20.62
N VAL A 465 -8.21 -17.50 -21.02
CA VAL A 465 -7.99 -17.05 -22.40
C VAL A 465 -6.89 -16.00 -22.45
N GLY A 466 -5.94 -16.18 -23.36
CA GLY A 466 -4.85 -15.23 -23.62
C GLY A 466 -4.73 -14.90 -25.11
N CYS A 467 -4.37 -13.68 -25.46
CA CYS A 467 -4.10 -13.30 -26.85
C CYS A 467 -2.90 -12.36 -26.93
N GLY A 468 -2.02 -12.58 -27.91
CA GLY A 468 -0.81 -11.79 -28.08
C GLY A 468 0.09 -12.32 -29.20
N PRO A 469 1.19 -11.60 -29.53
CA PRO A 469 2.21 -12.10 -30.45
C PRO A 469 2.93 -13.31 -29.84
N ALA A 470 3.01 -14.41 -30.59
CA ALA A 470 3.70 -15.62 -30.18
C ALA A 470 5.22 -15.39 -30.16
N HIS A 471 5.87 -15.70 -29.04
CA HIS A 471 7.32 -15.60 -28.89
C HIS A 471 7.87 -16.99 -28.59
N ILE A 472 8.57 -17.56 -29.56
CA ILE A 472 9.19 -18.89 -29.44
C ILE A 472 10.46 -18.77 -28.60
N VAL A 473 10.55 -19.54 -27.52
CA VAL A 473 11.67 -19.54 -26.57
C VAL A 473 12.45 -20.85 -26.71
N HIS A 474 13.75 -20.73 -27.05
CA HIS A 474 14.69 -21.85 -27.11
C HIS A 474 15.66 -21.84 -25.94
N SER A 475 16.04 -20.66 -25.44
CA SER A 475 16.95 -20.49 -24.30
C SER A 475 16.56 -19.31 -23.40
N GLU A 476 17.23 -19.17 -22.27
CA GLU A 476 17.02 -18.08 -21.31
C GLU A 476 17.22 -16.68 -21.91
N SER A 477 18.13 -16.53 -22.89
CA SER A 477 18.36 -15.25 -23.55
C SER A 477 17.14 -14.72 -24.29
N ASP A 478 16.26 -15.63 -24.77
CA ASP A 478 15.03 -15.24 -25.48
C ASP A 478 13.97 -14.66 -24.54
N LEU A 479 14.09 -14.90 -23.22
CA LEU A 479 13.19 -14.34 -22.21
C LEU A 479 13.47 -12.85 -21.98
N LEU A 480 14.72 -12.40 -22.19
CA LEU A 480 15.12 -11.00 -22.00
C LEU A 480 14.47 -10.08 -23.03
N SER A 481 14.24 -10.58 -24.25
CA SER A 481 13.61 -9.86 -25.36
C SER A 481 12.10 -10.12 -25.46
N PHE A 482 11.49 -10.75 -24.46
CA PHE A 482 10.07 -11.11 -24.50
C PHE A 482 9.17 -9.88 -24.52
N PRO A 483 8.21 -9.78 -25.46
CA PRO A 483 7.36 -8.59 -25.62
C PRO A 483 6.27 -8.50 -24.55
N ASP A 484 5.91 -7.27 -24.17
CA ASP A 484 4.76 -7.01 -23.31
C ASP A 484 3.47 -7.46 -24.01
N GLY A 485 2.69 -8.32 -23.35
CA GLY A 485 1.49 -8.89 -23.93
C GLY A 485 1.72 -10.13 -24.82
N GLY A 486 2.92 -10.70 -24.87
CA GLY A 486 3.25 -11.87 -25.71
C GLY A 486 2.61 -13.20 -25.28
N VAL A 487 2.60 -14.19 -26.17
CA VAL A 487 2.26 -15.59 -25.87
C VAL A 487 3.54 -16.42 -25.93
N LEU A 488 3.95 -17.03 -24.82
CA LEU A 488 5.18 -17.83 -24.76
C LEU A 488 4.95 -19.19 -25.39
N VAL A 489 5.79 -19.56 -26.36
CA VAL A 489 5.75 -20.87 -27.04
C VAL A 489 7.09 -21.58 -26.86
N ALA A 490 7.11 -22.80 -26.35
CA ALA A 490 8.37 -23.51 -26.06
C ALA A 490 8.30 -25.03 -26.25
N ALA A 491 9.48 -25.66 -26.37
CA ALA A 491 9.58 -27.12 -26.48
C ALA A 491 9.26 -27.83 -25.15
N HIS A 492 9.74 -27.29 -24.05
CA HIS A 492 9.58 -27.88 -22.71
C HIS A 492 9.05 -26.84 -21.73
N SER A 493 8.27 -27.29 -20.74
CA SER A 493 7.93 -26.45 -19.60
C SER A 493 9.19 -26.11 -18.79
N SER A 494 9.46 -24.83 -18.53
CA SER A 494 10.58 -24.38 -17.69
C SER A 494 10.09 -23.49 -16.53
N PRO A 495 10.59 -23.70 -15.30
CA PRO A 495 10.30 -22.82 -14.18
C PRO A 495 10.82 -21.38 -14.34
N GLN A 496 11.75 -21.15 -15.27
CA GLN A 496 12.34 -19.83 -15.54
C GLN A 496 11.39 -18.86 -16.24
N TYR A 497 10.30 -19.36 -16.83
CA TYR A 497 9.30 -18.52 -17.50
C TYR A 497 8.62 -17.52 -16.56
N VAL A 498 8.76 -17.70 -15.23
CA VAL A 498 8.32 -16.71 -14.23
C VAL A 498 8.85 -15.30 -14.48
N ILE A 499 10.05 -15.17 -15.09
CA ILE A 499 10.67 -13.87 -15.40
C ILE A 499 9.78 -13.03 -16.34
N VAL A 500 9.00 -13.67 -17.21
CA VAL A 500 8.18 -13.01 -18.24
C VAL A 500 6.68 -13.17 -18.03
N MET A 501 6.24 -13.81 -16.94
CA MET A 501 4.82 -14.10 -16.70
C MET A 501 3.94 -12.87 -16.56
N GLU A 502 4.49 -11.76 -16.05
CA GLU A 502 3.76 -10.48 -15.96
C GLU A 502 3.33 -10.00 -17.35
N LYS A 503 4.24 -10.16 -18.31
CA LYS A 503 4.12 -9.76 -19.70
C LYS A 503 3.32 -10.77 -20.51
N ALA A 504 3.41 -12.05 -20.17
CA ALA A 504 2.78 -13.13 -20.90
C ALA A 504 1.25 -13.13 -20.77
N GLN A 505 0.58 -13.36 -21.89
CA GLN A 505 -0.87 -13.52 -21.95
C GLN A 505 -1.30 -14.98 -21.96
N ALA A 506 -0.41 -15.88 -22.38
CA ALA A 506 -0.57 -17.32 -22.27
C ALA A 506 0.79 -18.03 -22.44
N ILE A 507 0.85 -19.29 -22.02
CA ILE A 507 2.00 -20.18 -22.19
C ILE A 507 1.56 -21.46 -22.93
N VAL A 508 2.33 -21.86 -23.93
CA VAL A 508 2.07 -23.08 -24.73
C VAL A 508 3.37 -23.88 -24.85
N ALA A 509 3.39 -25.12 -24.36
CA ALA A 509 4.57 -25.99 -24.43
C ALA A 509 4.31 -27.35 -25.09
N ASN A 510 5.28 -27.88 -25.84
CA ASN A 510 5.16 -29.21 -26.47
C ASN A 510 5.14 -30.33 -25.44
N ALA A 511 5.96 -30.23 -24.39
CA ALA A 511 6.10 -31.21 -23.33
C ALA A 511 6.01 -30.55 -21.94
N GLY A 512 5.30 -31.20 -21.02
CA GLY A 512 5.24 -30.79 -19.61
C GLY A 512 4.12 -31.49 -18.84
N SER A 513 4.32 -31.70 -17.54
CA SER A 513 3.30 -32.30 -16.68
C SER A 513 2.31 -31.25 -16.15
N ILE A 514 1.01 -31.55 -16.16
CA ILE A 514 -0.05 -30.72 -15.54
C ILE A 514 0.15 -30.63 -14.01
N MET A 515 0.82 -31.61 -13.42
CA MET A 515 1.18 -31.65 -12.00
C MET A 515 2.62 -31.20 -11.75
N GLY A 516 3.37 -30.94 -12.82
CA GLY A 516 4.75 -30.48 -12.72
C GLY A 516 4.83 -29.08 -12.14
N HIS A 517 6.05 -28.72 -11.70
CA HIS A 517 6.32 -27.44 -11.07
C HIS A 517 5.79 -26.24 -11.88
N MET A 518 6.04 -26.28 -13.20
CA MET A 518 5.63 -25.18 -14.08
C MET A 518 4.10 -24.96 -14.04
N ALA A 519 3.31 -26.02 -14.19
CA ALA A 519 1.86 -25.93 -14.19
C ALA A 519 1.29 -25.31 -12.90
N SER A 520 1.95 -25.54 -11.76
CA SER A 520 1.58 -24.92 -10.49
C SER A 520 1.87 -23.41 -10.49
N VAL A 521 3.06 -23.00 -10.96
CA VAL A 521 3.44 -21.59 -11.07
C VAL A 521 2.54 -20.85 -12.07
N ALA A 522 2.19 -21.47 -13.21
CA ALA A 522 1.26 -20.87 -14.17
C ALA A 522 -0.12 -20.56 -13.56
N ARG A 523 -0.64 -21.48 -12.73
CA ARG A 523 -1.91 -21.30 -12.01
C ARG A 523 -1.83 -20.21 -10.95
N GLU A 524 -0.71 -20.12 -10.26
CA GLU A 524 -0.44 -19.09 -9.27
C GLU A 524 -0.43 -17.68 -9.87
N PHE A 525 0.18 -17.52 -11.04
CA PHE A 525 0.18 -16.27 -11.80
C PHE A 525 -1.11 -16.07 -12.62
N GLN A 526 -2.03 -17.04 -12.59
CA GLN A 526 -3.25 -17.09 -13.40
C GLN A 526 -2.98 -16.83 -14.90
N VAL A 527 -1.87 -17.37 -15.41
CA VAL A 527 -1.51 -17.29 -16.83
C VAL A 527 -2.08 -18.50 -17.56
N PRO A 528 -3.02 -18.33 -18.51
CA PRO A 528 -3.58 -19.40 -19.29
C PRO A 528 -2.48 -20.29 -19.90
N THR A 529 -2.50 -21.58 -19.60
CA THR A 529 -1.36 -22.46 -19.93
C THR A 529 -1.81 -23.80 -20.50
N LEU A 530 -1.25 -24.14 -21.66
CA LEU A 530 -1.38 -25.43 -22.33
C LEU A 530 -0.05 -26.17 -22.37
N LEU A 531 -0.05 -27.40 -21.88
CA LEU A 531 1.10 -28.31 -21.91
C LEU A 531 0.80 -29.52 -22.82
N ASN A 532 1.80 -30.34 -23.09
CA ASN A 532 1.67 -31.57 -23.90
C ASN A 532 1.04 -31.36 -25.29
N THR A 533 1.25 -30.18 -25.90
CA THR A 533 0.71 -29.88 -27.24
C THR A 533 1.44 -30.60 -28.36
N LYS A 534 2.61 -31.19 -28.07
CA LYS A 534 3.52 -31.94 -28.96
C LYS A 534 4.14 -31.14 -30.11
N THR A 535 3.42 -30.17 -30.69
CA THR A 535 3.74 -29.52 -31.97
C THR A 535 3.58 -28.00 -31.98
N ALA A 536 3.41 -27.35 -30.82
CA ALA A 536 3.24 -25.90 -30.74
C ALA A 536 4.40 -25.11 -31.36
N THR A 537 5.65 -25.50 -31.10
CA THR A 537 6.83 -24.79 -31.65
C THR A 537 6.95 -24.88 -33.17
N THR A 538 6.31 -25.86 -33.82
CA THR A 538 6.31 -26.01 -35.28
C THR A 538 5.04 -25.49 -35.94
N SER A 539 3.93 -25.46 -35.20
CA SER A 539 2.61 -25.05 -35.72
C SER A 539 2.32 -23.56 -35.53
N ILE A 540 3.00 -22.90 -34.59
CA ILE A 540 2.86 -21.47 -34.31
C ILE A 540 4.12 -20.75 -34.81
N GLN A 541 3.94 -19.71 -35.62
CA GLN A 541 5.05 -18.89 -36.12
C GLN A 541 5.45 -17.80 -35.12
N HIS A 542 6.75 -17.54 -34.98
CA HIS A 542 7.27 -16.45 -34.17
C HIS A 542 6.73 -15.09 -34.66
N GLY A 543 6.27 -14.25 -33.73
CA GLY A 543 5.64 -12.95 -33.97
C GLY A 543 4.16 -13.00 -34.37
N ALA A 544 3.60 -14.17 -34.71
CA ALA A 544 2.21 -14.27 -35.13
C ALA A 544 1.25 -14.02 -33.95
N VAL A 545 0.21 -13.21 -34.16
CA VAL A 545 -0.84 -13.03 -33.14
C VAL A 545 -1.66 -14.31 -33.04
N VAL A 546 -1.77 -14.85 -31.83
CA VAL A 546 -2.56 -16.06 -31.55
C VAL A 546 -3.46 -15.85 -30.34
N THR A 547 -4.58 -16.58 -30.32
CA THR A 547 -5.47 -16.66 -29.16
C THR A 547 -5.41 -18.07 -28.57
N VAL A 548 -5.02 -18.18 -27.30
CA VAL A 548 -4.95 -19.42 -26.55
C VAL A 548 -6.23 -19.57 -25.73
N ASP A 549 -6.97 -20.64 -26.01
CA ASP A 549 -8.12 -21.09 -25.24
C ASP A 549 -7.69 -22.25 -24.34
N ALA A 550 -7.28 -21.89 -23.12
CA ALA A 550 -6.90 -22.86 -22.12
C ALA A 550 -8.10 -23.43 -21.36
N PHE A 551 -9.34 -23.11 -21.72
CA PHE A 551 -10.51 -23.85 -21.23
C PHE A 551 -10.71 -25.14 -22.03
N SER A 552 -10.53 -25.06 -23.36
CA SER A 552 -10.82 -26.17 -24.26
C SER A 552 -9.59 -26.84 -24.88
N GLY A 553 -8.38 -26.37 -24.56
CA GLY A 553 -7.15 -27.00 -25.04
C GLY A 553 -6.74 -26.58 -26.45
N ARG A 554 -7.20 -25.41 -26.93
CA ARG A 554 -7.06 -24.97 -28.33
C ARG A 554 -6.23 -23.71 -28.47
N VAL A 555 -5.58 -23.57 -29.63
CA VAL A 555 -4.93 -22.31 -30.04
C VAL A 555 -5.43 -21.92 -31.42
N TYR A 556 -5.87 -20.68 -31.57
CA TYR A 556 -6.38 -20.10 -32.82
C TYR A 556 -5.38 -19.10 -33.41
N ALA A 557 -5.36 -19.02 -34.73
CA ALA A 557 -4.66 -17.96 -35.44
C ALA A 557 -5.41 -16.64 -35.31
N GLY A 558 -4.69 -15.55 -35.01
CA GLY A 558 -5.25 -14.22 -34.87
C GLY A 558 -5.97 -13.99 -33.53
N LYS A 559 -6.75 -12.90 -33.49
CA LYS A 559 -7.49 -12.44 -32.32
C LYS A 559 -8.95 -12.91 -32.40
N VAL A 560 -9.36 -13.80 -31.50
CA VAL A 560 -10.75 -14.29 -31.38
C VAL A 560 -11.48 -13.44 -30.36
N THR A 561 -12.39 -12.57 -30.82
CA THR A 561 -12.99 -11.51 -29.98
C THR A 561 -13.96 -12.10 -28.95
N GLU A 562 -14.67 -13.15 -29.33
CA GLU A 562 -15.66 -13.88 -28.54
C GLU A 562 -15.03 -14.52 -27.30
N LEU A 563 -13.83 -15.10 -27.45
CA LEU A 563 -13.08 -15.69 -26.34
C LEU A 563 -12.50 -14.61 -25.41
N LEU A 564 -12.15 -13.44 -25.92
CA LEU A 564 -11.59 -12.35 -25.11
C LEU A 564 -12.59 -11.75 -24.13
N GLY A 565 -13.90 -11.90 -24.36
CA GLY A 565 -14.93 -11.54 -23.39
C GLY A 565 -14.98 -12.47 -22.17
N MET A 566 -14.34 -13.64 -22.24
CA MET A 566 -14.27 -14.65 -21.16
C MET A 566 -12.94 -14.60 -20.39
N ARG A 567 -12.15 -13.54 -20.57
CA ARG A 567 -10.88 -13.37 -19.86
C ARG A 567 -11.14 -13.27 -18.37
N TRP A 568 -10.45 -14.08 -17.57
CA TRP A 568 -10.48 -13.93 -16.12
C TRP A 568 -9.79 -12.64 -15.70
N ASP A 569 -10.49 -11.84 -14.89
CA ASP A 569 -9.87 -10.74 -14.17
C ASP A 569 -8.91 -11.34 -13.15
N ARG A 570 -7.65 -10.88 -13.14
CA ARG A 570 -6.61 -11.36 -12.21
C ARG A 570 -7.10 -11.08 -10.77
N GLY A 571 -7.63 -12.09 -10.10
CA GLY A 571 -8.50 -11.95 -8.93
C GLY A 571 -7.80 -12.12 -7.56
N ALA A 572 -8.26 -11.34 -6.58
CA ALA A 572 -7.80 -11.19 -5.18
C ALA A 572 -7.00 -12.35 -4.53
N PHE A 573 -5.68 -12.15 -4.39
CA PHE A 573 -4.68 -13.08 -3.85
C PHE A 573 -4.73 -13.31 -2.32
N MET A 574 -5.38 -12.44 -1.54
CA MET A 574 -5.13 -12.38 -0.09
C MET A 574 -6.32 -12.65 0.83
N LYS A 575 -7.53 -12.81 0.30
CA LYS A 575 -8.80 -12.68 1.05
C LYS A 575 -8.94 -13.66 2.23
N ASP A 576 -8.22 -14.77 2.20
CA ASP A 576 -8.28 -15.84 3.21
C ASP A 576 -7.00 -16.00 4.05
N THR A 577 -6.04 -15.07 3.92
CA THR A 577 -4.77 -15.16 4.67
C THR A 577 -4.89 -14.57 6.09
N PRO A 578 -4.17 -15.12 7.09
CA PRO A 578 -4.11 -14.53 8.44
C PRO A 578 -3.61 -13.09 8.46
N VAL A 579 -2.75 -12.72 7.51
CA VAL A 579 -2.19 -11.36 7.38
C VAL A 579 -3.26 -10.38 6.90
N TYR A 580 -4.05 -10.76 5.89
CA TYR A 580 -5.18 -9.95 5.42
C TYR A 580 -6.24 -9.75 6.50
N GLN A 581 -6.56 -10.81 7.26
CA GLN A 581 -7.48 -10.70 8.39
C GLN A 581 -6.95 -9.72 9.45
N THR A 582 -5.65 -9.72 9.72
CA THR A 582 -5.03 -8.75 10.63
C THR A 582 -5.15 -7.32 10.07
N LEU A 583 -4.86 -7.09 8.79
CA LEU A 583 -5.06 -5.77 8.17
C LEU A 583 -6.51 -5.31 8.28
N GLN A 584 -7.46 -6.20 8.00
CA GLN A 584 -8.89 -5.88 8.05
C GLN A 584 -9.32 -5.47 9.46
N LYS A 585 -8.82 -6.12 10.51
CA LYS A 585 -9.11 -5.74 11.90
C LYS A 585 -8.50 -4.39 12.23
N LEU A 586 -7.22 -4.20 11.95
CA LEU A 586 -6.50 -2.95 12.26
C LEU A 586 -7.06 -1.76 11.51
N ALA A 587 -7.44 -1.93 10.24
CA ALA A 587 -8.04 -0.89 9.42
C ALA A 587 -9.31 -0.30 10.04
N ARG A 588 -10.09 -1.07 10.82
CA ARG A 588 -11.30 -0.58 11.51
C ARG A 588 -11.01 0.54 12.51
N HIS A 589 -9.81 0.61 13.06
CA HIS A 589 -9.39 1.65 14.01
C HIS A 589 -8.77 2.87 13.31
N ILE A 590 -8.52 2.80 11.99
CA ILE A 590 -7.75 3.80 11.26
C ILE A 590 -8.59 4.44 10.16
N VAL A 591 -9.13 3.63 9.24
CA VAL A 591 -9.71 4.06 7.95
C VAL A 591 -11.08 4.72 8.08
N PRO A 592 -12.07 4.16 8.82
CA PRO A 592 -13.43 4.70 8.81
C PRO A 592 -13.52 6.16 9.28
N LEU A 593 -14.25 6.99 8.54
CA LEU A 593 -14.54 8.37 8.91
C LEU A 593 -15.95 8.46 9.52
N ASN A 594 -16.03 8.67 10.83
CA ASN A 594 -17.28 8.80 11.58
C ASN A 594 -17.66 10.27 11.80
N LEU A 595 -16.68 11.16 11.92
CA LEU A 595 -16.88 12.60 12.12
C LEU A 595 -17.02 13.35 10.80
N THR A 596 -18.18 13.22 10.15
CA THR A 596 -18.42 13.82 8.81
C THR A 596 -18.96 15.25 8.85
N ASN A 597 -19.73 15.63 9.88
CA ASN A 597 -20.40 16.93 9.98
C ASN A 597 -19.76 17.84 11.05
N PRO A 598 -19.00 18.89 10.66
CA PRO A 598 -18.37 19.85 11.57
C PRO A 598 -19.35 20.63 12.46
N LYS A 599 -20.61 20.80 12.03
CA LYS A 599 -21.64 21.54 12.79
C LYS A 599 -22.35 20.70 13.85
N SER A 600 -22.09 19.39 13.87
CA SER A 600 -22.71 18.49 14.83
C SER A 600 -22.18 18.77 16.23
N ARG A 601 -23.06 18.74 17.24
CA ARG A 601 -22.65 18.74 18.66
C ARG A 601 -21.77 17.54 19.02
N LYS A 602 -21.76 16.50 18.17
CA LYS A 602 -20.90 15.33 18.31
C LYS A 602 -19.49 15.52 17.74
N PHE A 603 -19.19 16.64 17.07
CA PHE A 603 -17.88 16.95 16.49
C PHE A 603 -16.92 17.46 17.58
N ILE A 604 -16.57 16.58 18.52
CA ILE A 604 -15.75 16.86 19.70
C ILE A 604 -14.72 15.75 19.91
N PRO A 605 -13.58 16.03 20.58
CA PRO A 605 -12.50 15.05 20.78
C PRO A 605 -12.95 13.70 21.38
N GLY A 606 -13.89 13.74 22.34
CA GLY A 606 -14.39 12.53 23.01
C GLY A 606 -15.15 11.55 22.11
N ASN A 607 -15.54 11.96 20.90
CA ASN A 607 -16.21 11.10 19.93
C ASN A 607 -15.30 10.59 18.81
N CYS A 608 -13.99 10.86 18.88
CA CYS A 608 -13.03 10.30 17.95
C CYS A 608 -12.89 8.79 18.18
N LYS A 609 -13.38 7.98 17.23
CA LYS A 609 -13.28 6.52 17.30
C LYS A 609 -12.06 6.00 16.56
N THR A 610 -11.70 6.65 15.46
CA THR A 610 -10.61 6.24 14.56
C THR A 610 -9.53 7.31 14.42
N ILE A 611 -8.38 6.95 13.84
CA ILE A 611 -7.34 7.92 13.46
C ILE A 611 -7.87 8.94 12.44
N HIS A 612 -8.70 8.51 11.46
CA HIS A 612 -9.32 9.41 10.50
C HIS A 612 -10.21 10.45 11.19
N ASP A 613 -10.91 10.11 12.28
CA ASP A 613 -11.68 11.06 13.08
C ASP A 613 -10.80 12.13 13.74
N ILE A 614 -9.68 11.71 14.36
CA ILE A 614 -8.70 12.63 14.97
C ILE A 614 -8.15 13.58 13.90
N MET A 615 -7.76 13.02 12.75
CA MET A 615 -7.25 13.78 11.60
C MET A 615 -8.28 14.82 11.13
N ARG A 616 -9.54 14.42 10.93
CA ARG A 616 -10.60 15.31 10.47
C ARG A 616 -10.91 16.43 11.47
N LEU A 617 -11.01 16.10 12.75
CA LEU A 617 -11.31 17.05 13.82
C LEU A 617 -10.20 18.10 13.99
N THR A 618 -8.95 17.65 14.10
CA THR A 618 -7.79 18.54 14.28
C THR A 618 -7.58 19.43 13.06
N HIS A 619 -7.76 18.91 11.85
CA HIS A 619 -7.71 19.70 10.63
C HIS A 619 -8.76 20.81 10.64
N GLU A 620 -10.03 20.52 10.97
CA GLU A 620 -11.09 21.52 11.03
C GLU A 620 -10.84 22.58 12.13
N LEU A 621 -10.45 22.14 13.33
CA LEU A 621 -10.18 23.06 14.45
C LEU A 621 -8.93 23.93 14.20
N SER A 622 -7.93 23.42 13.48
CA SER A 622 -6.69 24.15 13.19
C SER A 622 -6.93 25.45 12.45
N TYR A 623 -7.92 25.49 11.54
CA TYR A 623 -8.28 26.72 10.83
C TYR A 623 -8.77 27.81 11.78
N GLY A 624 -9.62 27.46 12.76
CA GLY A 624 -10.12 28.41 13.75
C GLY A 624 -9.00 29.06 14.58
N GLU A 625 -7.96 28.29 14.92
CA GLU A 625 -6.82 28.81 15.66
C GLU A 625 -5.90 29.69 14.79
N VAL A 626 -5.75 29.39 13.50
CA VAL A 626 -5.02 30.27 12.56
C VAL A 626 -5.69 31.65 12.47
N PHE A 627 -7.02 31.70 12.41
CA PHE A 627 -7.76 32.97 12.37
C PHE A 627 -7.55 33.85 13.61
N GLN A 628 -7.50 33.26 14.82
CA GLN A 628 -7.30 34.01 16.07
C GLN A 628 -5.90 34.65 16.18
N ILE A 629 -4.91 34.11 15.48
CA ILE A 629 -3.53 34.63 15.48
C ILE A 629 -3.45 35.93 14.68
N SER A 630 -4.19 36.05 13.58
CA SER A 630 -4.23 37.25 12.76
C SER A 630 -4.73 38.45 13.55
N ASP A 631 -5.80 38.28 14.34
CA ASP A 631 -6.38 39.35 15.16
C ASP A 631 -5.36 39.92 16.17
N PHE A 632 -4.46 39.09 16.73
CA PHE A 632 -3.43 39.49 17.70
C PHE A 632 -2.34 40.41 17.11
N THR A 633 -2.00 40.23 15.83
CA THR A 633 -0.96 41.01 15.15
C THR A 633 -1.41 42.41 14.71
N THR A 634 -2.71 42.55 14.43
CA THR A 634 -3.37 43.81 14.02
C THR A 634 -3.26 44.93 15.07
N ASP A 635 -3.19 44.58 16.36
CA ASP A 635 -3.17 45.53 17.48
C ASP A 635 -1.80 46.20 17.70
N HIS A 636 -0.74 45.70 17.06
CA HIS A 636 0.66 46.10 17.33
C HIS A 636 1.32 46.76 16.10
N GLY A 637 0.66 47.78 15.54
CA GLY A 637 0.89 48.41 14.22
C GLY A 637 2.23 49.11 13.91
N ARG A 638 3.39 48.53 14.24
CA ARG A 638 4.74 49.01 13.85
C ARG A 638 5.54 48.05 12.93
N ILE A 639 5.02 46.86 12.60
CA ILE A 639 5.73 45.84 11.79
C ILE A 639 5.33 45.89 10.29
N SER A 640 4.26 46.62 9.98
CA SER A 640 3.64 46.58 8.66
C SER A 640 4.10 47.71 7.73
N ARG A 641 4.33 47.43 6.45
CA ARG A 641 4.67 48.40 5.39
C ARG A 641 3.41 48.85 4.65
N LYS A 642 3.25 50.15 4.37
CA LYS A 642 2.06 50.64 3.67
C LYS A 642 2.16 50.34 2.16
N LEU A 643 1.14 49.71 1.58
CA LEU A 643 1.06 49.53 0.13
C LEU A 643 0.69 50.86 -0.54
N ALA A 644 1.55 51.34 -1.44
CA ALA A 644 1.33 52.53 -2.25
C ALA A 644 0.65 52.13 -3.57
N ALA A 645 -0.67 51.99 -3.53
CA ALA A 645 -1.49 51.62 -4.67
C ALA A 645 -2.79 52.47 -4.69
N PRO A 646 -3.44 52.66 -5.85
CA PRO A 646 -4.70 53.42 -5.98
C PRO A 646 -5.89 52.61 -5.44
N LEU A 647 -5.81 52.21 -4.17
CA LEU A 647 -6.83 51.44 -3.49
C LEU A 647 -7.68 52.37 -2.61
N PRO A 648 -8.98 52.08 -2.48
CA PRO A 648 -9.86 52.80 -1.58
C PRO A 648 -9.66 52.48 -0.09
N ILE A 649 -8.63 51.70 0.24
CA ILE A 649 -8.33 51.21 1.59
C ILE A 649 -6.86 51.48 1.93
N ASP A 650 -6.60 51.82 3.19
CA ASP A 650 -5.24 51.89 3.70
C ASP A 650 -4.75 50.47 4.04
N LEU A 651 -4.08 49.83 3.07
CA LEU A 651 -3.56 48.47 3.18
C LEU A 651 -2.10 48.45 3.66
N TYR A 652 -1.86 47.66 4.71
CA TYR A 652 -0.56 47.49 5.34
C TYR A 652 -0.10 46.03 5.24
N VAL A 653 1.11 45.79 4.78
CA VAL A 653 1.62 44.45 4.47
C VAL A 653 2.68 44.02 5.48
N ILE A 654 2.54 42.83 6.04
CA ILE A 654 3.48 42.17 6.93
C ILE A 654 4.05 40.96 6.19
N ASP A 655 5.34 40.98 5.88
CA ASP A 655 6.01 39.87 5.19
C ASP A 655 6.63 38.90 6.19
N LEU A 656 6.22 37.64 6.11
CA LEU A 656 6.70 36.53 6.92
C LEU A 656 7.98 35.91 6.35
N GLY A 657 8.27 36.17 5.07
CA GLY A 657 9.40 35.64 4.32
C GLY A 657 8.98 35.24 2.90
N GLY A 658 9.72 35.71 1.90
CA GLY A 658 9.52 35.38 0.49
C GLY A 658 8.23 35.93 -0.13
N GLY A 659 7.50 36.81 0.57
CA GLY A 659 6.29 37.44 0.05
C GLY A 659 6.53 38.77 -0.68
N LEU A 660 7.63 39.46 -0.36
CA LEU A 660 8.05 40.73 -0.98
C LEU A 660 9.50 40.65 -1.49
N GLU A 661 9.82 41.43 -2.53
CA GLU A 661 11.17 41.53 -3.11
C GLU A 661 11.69 42.98 -3.12
N GLY A 662 12.98 43.18 -2.82
CA GLY A 662 13.65 44.49 -2.92
C GLY A 662 13.15 45.56 -1.92
N VAL A 663 12.76 45.16 -0.70
CA VAL A 663 12.09 46.02 0.30
C VAL A 663 12.90 46.29 1.58
N GLU A 664 14.22 46.06 1.53
CA GLU A 664 15.12 46.39 2.65
C GLU A 664 15.04 47.91 2.95
N HIS A 665 14.69 48.25 4.18
CA HIS A 665 14.59 49.62 4.73
C HIS A 665 13.47 50.55 4.20
N ARG A 666 12.45 50.06 3.46
CA ARG A 666 11.32 50.90 3.00
C ARG A 666 10.05 50.75 3.85
N SER A 667 9.44 51.87 4.22
CA SER A 667 8.15 51.93 4.94
C SER A 667 6.92 51.86 4.03
N LYS A 668 7.12 52.06 2.71
CA LYS A 668 6.11 51.94 1.66
C LYS A 668 6.59 50.96 0.59
N ILE A 669 5.66 50.20 0.02
CA ILE A 669 5.92 49.21 -1.04
C ILE A 669 4.97 49.42 -2.21
N SER A 670 5.39 49.15 -3.45
CA SER A 670 4.50 49.15 -4.63
C SER A 670 3.91 47.76 -4.91
N PRO A 671 2.81 47.65 -5.68
CA PRO A 671 2.25 46.35 -6.09
C PRO A 671 3.26 45.43 -6.79
N ASP A 672 4.18 45.97 -7.59
CA ASP A 672 5.18 45.18 -8.34
C ASP A 672 6.18 44.46 -7.42
N GLN A 673 6.35 44.94 -6.19
CA GLN A 673 7.25 44.34 -5.19
C GLN A 673 6.61 43.15 -4.46
N VAL A 674 5.35 42.81 -4.77
CA VAL A 674 4.65 41.67 -4.21
C VAL A 674 4.91 40.43 -5.07
N VAL A 675 5.67 39.49 -4.53
CA VAL A 675 6.01 38.21 -5.18
C VAL A 675 5.18 37.03 -4.68
N SER A 676 4.52 37.19 -3.52
CA SER A 676 3.56 36.22 -2.99
C SER A 676 2.49 35.88 -4.03
N ALA A 677 2.44 34.62 -4.47
CA ALA A 677 1.47 34.16 -5.47
C ALA A 677 0.02 34.46 -5.08
N PRO A 678 -0.47 34.11 -3.86
CA PRO A 678 -1.84 34.41 -3.49
C PRO A 678 -2.10 35.91 -3.31
N PHE A 679 -1.14 36.67 -2.78
CA PHE A 679 -1.36 38.11 -2.58
C PHE A 679 -1.37 38.87 -3.91
N LYS A 680 -0.50 38.49 -4.86
CA LYS A 680 -0.47 39.07 -6.20
C LYS A 680 -1.79 38.83 -6.95
N ALA A 681 -2.35 37.63 -6.83
CA ALA A 681 -3.65 37.29 -7.40
C ALA A 681 -4.78 38.15 -6.79
N LEU A 682 -4.83 38.27 -5.46
CA LEU A 682 -5.81 39.14 -4.79
C LEU A 682 -5.65 40.60 -5.21
N LEU A 683 -4.40 41.09 -5.31
CA LEU A 683 -4.11 42.45 -5.74
C LEU A 683 -4.56 42.74 -7.18
N GLY A 684 -4.48 41.76 -8.07
CA GLY A 684 -5.03 41.86 -9.43
C GLY A 684 -6.50 42.28 -9.42
N GLY A 685 -7.30 41.62 -8.58
CA GLY A 685 -8.71 41.91 -8.42
C GLY A 685 -8.98 43.25 -7.71
N LEU A 686 -8.21 43.55 -6.65
CA LEU A 686 -8.33 44.82 -5.93
C LEU A 686 -7.96 46.04 -6.80
N LEU A 687 -7.06 45.87 -7.78
CA LEU A 687 -6.56 46.92 -8.68
C LEU A 687 -7.25 46.91 -10.05
N HIS A 688 -8.35 46.17 -10.20
CA HIS A 688 -9.07 46.10 -11.46
C HIS A 688 -9.51 47.49 -11.93
N LYS A 689 -9.13 47.87 -13.16
CA LYS A 689 -9.24 49.25 -13.67
C LYS A 689 -10.67 49.81 -13.59
N ASP A 690 -11.65 48.99 -13.94
CA ASP A 690 -13.07 49.38 -13.96
C ASP A 690 -13.65 49.60 -12.55
N LEU A 691 -13.03 49.04 -11.50
CA LEU A 691 -13.45 49.22 -10.11
C LEU A 691 -12.74 50.38 -9.42
N CYS A 692 -11.49 50.69 -9.82
CA CYS A 692 -10.68 51.79 -9.29
C CYS A 692 -11.00 53.16 -9.92
N ALA A 693 -11.66 53.20 -11.09
CA ALA A 693 -11.96 54.45 -11.81
C ALA A 693 -13.00 55.35 -11.11
N PHE A 694 -13.74 54.84 -10.13
CA PHE A 694 -14.82 55.57 -9.45
C PHE A 694 -14.35 56.16 -8.11
N GLY A 695 -14.29 57.50 -8.04
CA GLY A 695 -14.05 58.25 -6.80
C GLY A 695 -15.09 57.97 -5.69
N PRO A 696 -15.02 58.66 -4.53
CA PRO A 696 -16.00 58.46 -3.45
C PRO A 696 -17.42 58.69 -3.96
N ARG A 697 -18.28 57.67 -3.85
CA ARG A 697 -19.63 57.66 -4.39
C ARG A 697 -20.54 58.63 -3.61
N PRO A 698 -21.45 59.37 -4.25
CA PRO A 698 -22.29 60.36 -3.59
C PRO A 698 -23.25 59.69 -2.59
N ILE A 699 -23.27 60.22 -1.37
CA ILE A 699 -24.08 59.74 -0.25
C ILE A 699 -25.50 60.27 -0.41
N ASN A 700 -26.51 59.39 -0.36
CA ASN A 700 -27.91 59.81 -0.28
C ASN A 700 -28.17 60.46 1.09
N VAL A 701 -28.43 61.77 1.11
CA VAL A 701 -28.48 62.62 2.32
C VAL A 701 -29.51 62.13 3.35
N LYS A 702 -30.59 61.47 2.91
CA LYS A 702 -31.61 60.88 3.81
C LYS A 702 -31.12 59.62 4.55
N GLY A 703 -30.26 58.81 3.94
CA GLY A 703 -29.69 57.62 4.58
C GLY A 703 -28.51 57.92 5.51
N PHE A 704 -27.82 59.04 5.29
CA PHE A 704 -26.72 59.49 6.15
C PHE A 704 -27.21 60.02 7.50
N LEU A 705 -28.35 60.74 7.50
CA LEU A 705 -28.97 61.29 8.70
C LEU A 705 -29.46 60.21 9.68
N SER A 706 -29.95 59.06 9.19
CA SER A 706 -30.40 57.96 10.06
C SER A 706 -29.24 57.26 10.79
N VAL A 707 -28.10 57.12 10.12
CA VAL A 707 -26.88 56.53 10.72
C VAL A 707 -26.24 57.47 11.75
N MET A 708 -26.32 58.79 11.53
CA MET A 708 -25.88 59.78 12.52
C MET A 708 -26.79 59.86 13.76
N SER A 709 -28.11 59.67 13.61
CA SER A 709 -29.05 59.73 14.74
C SER A 709 -28.89 58.57 15.72
N GLU A 710 -28.57 57.36 15.23
CA GLU A 710 -28.30 56.20 16.10
C GLU A 710 -27.01 56.39 16.93
N GLN A 711 -26.01 57.11 16.41
CA GLN A 711 -24.77 57.40 17.13
C GLN A 711 -24.92 58.45 18.24
N MET A 712 -25.86 59.40 18.12
CA MET A 712 -26.08 60.39 19.18
C MET A 712 -26.82 59.82 20.39
N MET A 713 -27.47 58.65 20.25
CA MET A 713 -28.21 57.99 21.34
C MET A 713 -27.44 56.84 22.02
N ALA A 714 -26.22 56.54 21.61
CA ALA A 714 -25.39 55.49 22.21
C ALA A 714 -24.59 56.01 23.43
N PRO A 715 -24.52 55.27 24.55
CA PRO A 715 -23.88 55.73 25.79
C PRO A 715 -22.35 55.89 25.69
N PRO A 716 -21.72 56.78 26.49
CA PRO A 716 -20.35 57.29 26.25
C PRO A 716 -19.19 56.32 26.47
N ASN A 717 -19.46 55.08 26.90
CA ASN A 717 -18.42 54.10 27.26
C ASN A 717 -18.03 53.14 26.13
N GLN A 718 -18.59 53.29 24.93
CA GLN A 718 -18.00 52.69 23.74
C GLN A 718 -16.97 53.66 23.17
N THR A 719 -15.68 53.36 23.40
CA THR A 719 -14.53 53.97 22.74
C THR A 719 -14.87 54.30 21.29
N ALA A 720 -15.02 55.60 21.00
CA ALA A 720 -15.27 56.12 19.66
C ALA A 720 -14.07 55.78 18.76
N VAL A 721 -14.17 54.64 18.06
CA VAL A 721 -13.26 54.24 17.00
C VAL A 721 -13.56 55.11 15.79
N ARG A 722 -12.55 55.88 15.35
CA ARG A 722 -12.65 56.81 14.22
C ARG A 722 -12.75 56.03 12.90
N PHE A 723 -13.46 56.61 11.94
CA PHE A 723 -13.53 56.16 10.55
C PHE A 723 -12.12 55.88 9.98
N GLY A 724 -11.85 54.65 9.49
CA GLY A 724 -10.63 54.31 8.73
C GLY A 724 -9.54 53.46 9.42
N ASP A 725 -9.89 52.54 10.31
CA ASP A 725 -8.90 51.62 10.90
C ASP A 725 -8.32 50.65 9.86
N ARG A 726 -7.03 50.84 9.57
CA ARG A 726 -6.08 50.07 8.74
C ARG A 726 -6.50 48.64 8.36
N SER A 727 -6.42 48.32 7.06
CA SER A 727 -6.48 46.95 6.55
C SER A 727 -5.08 46.32 6.54
N TYR A 728 -4.96 45.02 6.77
CA TYR A 728 -3.68 44.32 6.82
C TYR A 728 -3.62 43.13 5.86
N ALA A 729 -2.44 42.86 5.29
CA ALA A 729 -2.13 41.65 4.55
C ALA A 729 -0.86 41.02 5.15
N ILE A 730 -0.97 39.83 5.69
CA ILE A 730 0.14 39.04 6.20
C ILE A 730 0.48 38.01 5.11
N VAL A 731 1.72 38.00 4.63
CA VAL A 731 2.07 37.27 3.40
C VAL A 731 3.35 36.46 3.53
N SER A 732 3.41 35.33 2.83
CA SER A 732 4.64 34.62 2.45
C SER A 732 4.61 34.33 0.95
N ASP A 733 5.63 33.65 0.42
CA ASP A 733 5.66 33.12 -0.96
C ASP A 733 4.33 32.46 -1.41
N LYS A 734 3.71 31.65 -0.53
CA LYS A 734 2.53 30.81 -0.82
C LYS A 734 1.33 31.05 0.09
N TYR A 735 1.46 31.94 1.08
CA TYR A 735 0.41 32.18 2.08
C TYR A 735 -0.04 33.64 2.07
N LEU A 736 -1.35 33.84 2.27
CA LEU A 736 -1.97 35.14 2.40
C LEU A 736 -3.03 35.10 3.49
N ASN A 737 -2.91 36.01 4.46
CA ASN A 737 -3.99 36.37 5.34
C ASN A 737 -4.29 37.86 5.19
N PHE A 738 -5.45 38.18 4.65
CA PHE A 738 -5.89 39.53 4.35
C PHE A 738 -7.08 39.89 5.22
N SER A 739 -6.94 40.95 6.02
CA SER A 739 -8.01 41.52 6.81
C SER A 739 -8.33 42.93 6.32
N SER A 740 -9.58 43.15 5.94
CA SER A 740 -10.06 44.44 5.48
C SER A 740 -11.13 45.00 6.39
N ARG A 741 -10.93 46.25 6.79
CA ARG A 741 -11.87 47.07 7.55
C ARG A 741 -12.20 48.30 6.72
N VAL A 742 -13.42 48.33 6.17
CA VAL A 742 -13.90 49.43 5.30
C VAL A 742 -15.23 49.93 5.81
N GLY A 743 -15.22 51.10 6.45
CA GLY A 743 -16.41 51.64 7.11
C GLY A 743 -16.88 50.71 8.24
N TYR A 744 -18.06 50.11 8.09
CA TYR A 744 -18.69 49.21 9.07
C TYR A 744 -18.62 47.72 8.66
N HIS A 745 -17.85 47.40 7.62
CA HIS A 745 -17.69 46.05 7.09
C HIS A 745 -16.33 45.48 7.43
N TYR A 746 -16.34 44.23 7.88
CA TYR A 746 -15.14 43.46 8.17
C TYR A 746 -15.09 42.25 7.27
N SER A 747 -13.99 42.09 6.55
CA SER A 747 -13.71 40.90 5.74
C SER A 747 -12.38 40.30 6.14
N ILE A 748 -12.34 38.98 6.29
CA ILE A 748 -11.11 38.20 6.47
C ILE A 748 -11.01 37.22 5.32
N LEU A 749 -9.83 37.11 4.75
CA LEU A 749 -9.48 36.16 3.71
C LEU A 749 -8.20 35.45 4.12
N ASP A 750 -8.23 34.12 4.20
CA ASP A 750 -7.08 33.29 4.49
C ASP A 750 -6.87 32.31 3.33
N SER A 751 -5.65 32.20 2.82
CA SER A 751 -5.37 31.35 1.66
C SER A 751 -3.96 30.81 1.65
N TYR A 752 -3.86 29.55 1.23
CA TYR A 752 -2.62 28.91 0.82
C TYR A 752 -2.71 28.54 -0.66
N CYS A 753 -1.70 28.95 -1.43
CA CYS A 753 -1.60 28.72 -2.86
C CYS A 753 -0.18 28.25 -3.21
N GLY A 754 0.00 26.93 -3.30
CA GLY A 754 1.25 26.26 -3.66
C GLY A 754 1.07 25.20 -4.75
N GLN A 755 2.16 24.53 -5.11
CA GLN A 755 2.19 23.57 -6.23
C GLN A 755 1.39 22.27 -5.98
N ASN A 756 1.07 21.96 -4.71
CA ASN A 756 0.29 20.77 -4.37
C ASN A 756 -1.19 21.17 -4.22
N ALA A 757 -2.01 20.80 -5.20
CA ALA A 757 -3.44 21.10 -5.24
C ALA A 757 -4.16 20.70 -3.94
N MET A 758 -3.81 19.58 -3.33
CA MET A 758 -4.45 19.08 -2.09
C MET A 758 -4.23 19.99 -0.87
N LYS A 759 -3.20 20.85 -0.92
CA LYS A 759 -2.90 21.82 0.16
C LYS A 759 -3.52 23.19 -0.08
N ASN A 760 -4.01 23.46 -1.29
CA ASN A 760 -4.52 24.77 -1.65
C ASN A 760 -5.91 25.01 -1.08
N TYR A 761 -6.11 26.20 -0.53
CA TYR A 761 -7.40 26.60 0.01
C TYR A 761 -7.59 28.12 0.00
N ILE A 762 -8.86 28.52 0.07
CA ILE A 762 -9.32 29.88 0.32
C ILE A 762 -10.45 29.79 1.33
N ASN A 763 -10.30 30.51 2.45
CA ASN A 763 -11.35 30.72 3.43
C ASN A 763 -11.66 32.22 3.47
N PHE A 764 -12.88 32.57 3.13
CA PHE A 764 -13.37 33.95 3.10
C PHE A 764 -14.46 34.13 4.15
N GLN A 765 -14.40 35.22 4.89
CA GLN A 765 -15.41 35.60 5.85
C GLN A 765 -15.76 37.07 5.67
N PHE A 766 -17.05 37.37 5.67
CA PHE A 766 -17.60 38.72 5.62
C PHE A 766 -18.57 38.92 6.79
N LYS A 767 -18.51 40.08 7.47
CA LYS A 767 -19.43 40.46 8.56
C LYS A 767 -19.63 41.98 8.64
N GLY A 768 -20.83 42.42 9.02
CA GLY A 768 -21.11 43.77 9.53
C GLY A 768 -21.81 44.69 8.53
N GLY A 769 -22.20 45.89 8.97
CA GLY A 769 -22.69 47.07 8.24
C GLY A 769 -23.49 48.05 9.12
N ALA A 770 -23.55 49.35 8.77
CA ALA A 770 -24.33 50.38 9.50
C ALA A 770 -25.71 50.68 8.88
N ALA A 771 -26.24 49.73 8.11
CA ALA A 771 -27.56 49.82 7.51
C ALA A 771 -28.59 49.03 8.33
N ASP A 772 -29.88 49.25 8.07
CA ASP A 772 -30.97 48.46 8.66
C ASP A 772 -30.81 46.95 8.36
N ASP A 773 -31.41 46.10 9.20
CA ASP A 773 -31.26 44.64 9.12
C ASP A 773 -31.64 44.06 7.75
N ILE A 774 -32.58 44.69 7.02
CA ILE A 774 -33.03 44.22 5.71
C ILE A 774 -31.92 44.41 4.68
N ARG A 775 -31.27 45.57 4.65
CA ARG A 775 -30.18 45.87 3.69
C ARG A 775 -28.93 45.04 3.95
N ARG A 776 -28.59 44.79 5.22
CA ARG A 776 -27.47 43.91 5.59
C ARG A 776 -27.67 42.47 5.09
N ASN A 777 -28.89 41.94 5.22
CA ASN A 777 -29.24 40.61 4.72
C ASN A 777 -29.19 40.54 3.18
N ARG A 778 -29.62 41.60 2.47
CA ARG A 778 -29.56 41.67 0.99
C ARG A 778 -28.12 41.61 0.47
N ARG A 779 -27.19 42.32 1.10
CA ARG A 779 -25.78 42.21 0.73
C ARG A 779 -25.21 40.83 1.05
N ALA A 780 -25.54 40.25 2.19
CA ALA A 780 -25.09 38.91 2.52
C ALA A 780 -25.54 37.90 1.44
N ARG A 781 -26.77 38.05 0.92
CA ARG A 781 -27.27 37.28 -0.23
C ARG A 781 -26.53 37.57 -1.54
N LEU A 782 -26.25 38.83 -1.87
CA LEU A 782 -25.45 39.19 -3.04
C LEU A 782 -24.09 38.48 -3.02
N ILE A 783 -23.39 38.59 -1.88
CA ILE A 783 -22.09 37.96 -1.66
C ILE A 783 -22.23 36.43 -1.77
N GLN A 784 -23.29 35.85 -1.18
CA GLN A 784 -23.57 34.43 -1.28
C GLN A 784 -23.72 33.98 -2.73
N GLN A 785 -24.60 34.60 -3.50
CA GLN A 785 -24.86 34.22 -4.90
C GLN A 785 -23.59 34.31 -5.76
N ILE A 786 -22.79 35.38 -5.60
CA ILE A 786 -21.53 35.55 -6.34
C ILE A 786 -20.53 34.44 -5.97
N LEU A 787 -20.38 34.12 -4.69
CA LEU A 787 -19.43 33.11 -4.23
C LEU A 787 -19.87 31.70 -4.62
N GLU A 788 -21.16 31.38 -4.56
CA GLU A 788 -21.72 30.11 -5.04
C GLU A 788 -21.50 29.94 -6.55
N ALA A 789 -21.79 30.97 -7.34
CA ALA A 789 -21.49 30.98 -8.78
C ALA A 789 -19.97 30.88 -9.06
N GLY A 790 -19.15 31.41 -8.15
CA GLY A 790 -17.70 31.26 -8.16
C GLY A 790 -17.19 29.86 -7.81
N GLY A 791 -18.07 28.93 -7.39
CA GLY A 791 -17.73 27.57 -7.00
C GLY A 791 -17.29 27.41 -5.53
N PHE A 792 -17.56 28.40 -4.68
CA PHE A 792 -17.29 28.31 -3.25
C PHE A 792 -18.42 27.55 -2.53
N LEU A 793 -18.06 26.86 -1.44
CA LEU A 793 -19.01 26.37 -0.46
C LEU A 793 -19.33 27.51 0.50
N VAL A 794 -20.56 28.05 0.45
CA VAL A 794 -20.96 29.25 1.18
C VAL A 794 -21.95 28.93 2.29
N GLU A 795 -21.79 29.61 3.42
CA GLU A 795 -22.70 29.55 4.57
C GLU A 795 -23.05 30.97 5.03
N VAL A 796 -24.34 31.24 5.16
CA VAL A 796 -24.84 32.55 5.63
C VAL A 796 -25.57 32.38 6.95
N GLN A 797 -25.24 33.21 7.93
CA GLN A 797 -25.93 33.30 9.21
C GLN A 797 -26.16 34.77 9.56
N GLY A 798 -27.39 35.27 9.32
CA GLY A 798 -27.70 36.69 9.44
C GLY A 798 -26.89 37.51 8.42
N ASP A 799 -26.12 38.49 8.91
CA ASP A 799 -25.26 39.34 8.09
C ASP A 799 -23.83 38.79 7.90
N ARG A 800 -23.57 37.57 8.37
CA ARG A 800 -22.27 36.91 8.25
C ARG A 800 -22.28 35.92 7.09
N VAL A 801 -21.31 36.05 6.20
CA VAL A 801 -21.05 35.09 5.11
C VAL A 801 -19.71 34.43 5.35
N ASN A 802 -19.66 33.11 5.38
CA ASN A 802 -18.43 32.33 5.37
C ASN A 802 -18.39 31.54 4.07
N ALA A 803 -17.25 31.50 3.37
CA ALA A 803 -17.09 30.76 2.13
C ALA A 803 -15.76 30.00 2.13
N ARG A 804 -15.76 28.80 1.57
CA ARG A 804 -14.57 27.93 1.45
C ARG A 804 -14.37 27.43 0.03
N PHE A 805 -13.13 27.37 -0.39
CA PHE A 805 -12.69 26.77 -1.65
C PHE A 805 -11.43 25.95 -1.37
N VAL A 806 -11.37 24.68 -1.75
CA VAL A 806 -10.30 23.76 -1.31
C VAL A 806 -9.90 22.79 -2.41
N LYS A 807 -8.67 22.27 -2.35
CA LYS A 807 -8.16 21.15 -3.16
C LYS A 807 -8.15 21.43 -4.68
N GLN A 808 -7.63 22.58 -5.09
CA GLN A 808 -7.60 23.01 -6.48
C GLN A 808 -6.19 23.37 -6.94
N GLU A 809 -5.94 23.31 -8.24
CA GLU A 809 -4.67 23.72 -8.84
C GLU A 809 -4.35 25.20 -8.49
N PRO A 810 -3.07 25.57 -8.37
CA PRO A 810 -2.68 26.94 -7.99
C PRO A 810 -3.20 28.01 -8.95
N GLN A 811 -3.32 27.71 -10.26
CA GLN A 811 -3.90 28.65 -11.24
C GLN A 811 -5.36 28.95 -10.91
N VAL A 812 -6.17 27.92 -10.67
CA VAL A 812 -7.59 28.05 -10.30
C VAL A 812 -7.73 28.78 -8.96
N THR A 813 -6.88 28.45 -7.99
CA THR A 813 -6.85 29.14 -6.69
C THR A 813 -6.56 30.64 -6.84
N ALA A 814 -5.60 30.99 -7.70
CA ALA A 814 -5.27 32.39 -8.00
C ALA A 814 -6.44 33.12 -8.70
N GLU A 815 -7.10 32.50 -9.67
CA GLU A 815 -8.29 33.09 -10.33
C GLU A 815 -9.41 33.41 -9.33
N LYS A 816 -9.64 32.53 -8.34
CA LYS A 816 -10.64 32.78 -7.30
C LYS A 816 -10.22 33.85 -6.31
N LEU A 817 -8.93 34.00 -6.03
CA LEU A 817 -8.40 35.12 -5.24
C LEU A 817 -8.58 36.46 -5.97
N ASP A 818 -8.39 36.50 -7.29
CA ASP A 818 -8.70 37.66 -8.12
C ASP A 818 -10.19 38.03 -8.05
N LEU A 819 -11.09 37.05 -8.23
CA LEU A 819 -12.54 37.22 -8.05
C LEU A 819 -12.88 37.85 -6.68
N LEU A 820 -12.29 37.34 -5.61
CA LEU A 820 -12.49 37.88 -4.25
C LEU A 820 -11.96 39.31 -4.10
N GLY A 821 -10.83 39.63 -4.73
CA GLY A 821 -10.30 41.00 -4.78
C GLY A 821 -11.30 41.96 -5.42
N ARG A 822 -11.89 41.57 -6.55
CA ARG A 822 -12.94 42.38 -7.21
C ARG A 822 -14.18 42.51 -6.34
N LEU A 823 -14.61 41.41 -5.70
CA LEU A 823 -15.79 41.38 -4.82
C LEU A 823 -15.64 42.34 -3.64
N LEU A 824 -14.46 42.38 -3.01
CA LEU A 824 -14.16 43.27 -1.89
C LEU A 824 -14.30 44.76 -2.25
N ILE A 825 -13.90 45.15 -3.47
CA ILE A 825 -14.07 46.53 -3.95
C ILE A 825 -15.50 46.79 -4.41
N TYR A 826 -16.11 45.83 -5.11
CA TYR A 826 -17.46 45.95 -5.65
C TYR A 826 -18.50 46.17 -4.56
N THR A 827 -18.40 45.39 -3.47
CA THR A 827 -19.33 45.43 -2.32
C THR A 827 -19.20 46.68 -1.44
N ARG A 828 -18.22 47.55 -1.71
CA ARG A 828 -18.02 48.80 -0.97
C ARG A 828 -19.19 49.76 -1.18
N GLN A 829 -19.81 50.18 -0.07
CA GLN A 829 -20.93 51.16 -0.03
C GLN A 829 -22.21 50.73 -0.79
N MET A 830 -22.38 49.44 -1.11
CA MET A 830 -23.55 48.97 -1.85
C MET A 830 -24.86 48.97 -1.04
N ASP A 831 -24.79 49.01 0.29
CA ASP A 831 -25.99 49.02 1.16
C ASP A 831 -26.90 50.22 0.86
N MET A 832 -26.36 51.29 0.27
CA MET A 832 -27.15 52.47 -0.09
C MET A 832 -27.95 52.30 -1.39
N LEU A 833 -27.61 51.31 -2.23
CA LEU A 833 -28.24 51.05 -3.54
C LEU A 833 -29.27 49.89 -3.49
N MET A 834 -29.21 49.01 -2.48
CA MET A 834 -30.06 47.81 -2.39
C MET A 834 -31.45 48.08 -1.79
N ASN A 835 -32.27 48.84 -2.51
CA ASN A 835 -33.63 49.21 -2.07
C ASN A 835 -34.68 48.09 -2.27
N SER A 836 -34.43 47.11 -3.15
CA SER A 836 -35.34 45.99 -3.46
C SER A 836 -34.59 44.67 -3.66
N GLU A 837 -35.31 43.53 -3.63
CA GLU A 837 -34.71 42.20 -3.88
C GLU A 837 -34.27 42.04 -5.33
N SER A 838 -35.00 42.57 -6.31
CA SER A 838 -34.65 42.49 -7.75
C SER A 838 -33.31 43.14 -8.08
N VAL A 839 -32.91 44.15 -7.31
CA VAL A 839 -31.61 44.82 -7.47
C VAL A 839 -30.45 43.90 -7.08
N VAL A 840 -30.65 42.96 -6.13
CA VAL A 840 -29.61 41.99 -5.74
C VAL A 840 -29.24 41.09 -6.91
N ASP A 841 -30.23 40.54 -7.61
CA ASP A 841 -30.01 39.62 -8.73
C ASP A 841 -29.36 40.33 -9.93
N ILE A 842 -29.78 41.57 -10.23
CA ILE A 842 -29.18 42.40 -11.29
C ILE A 842 -27.70 42.66 -11.00
N LEU A 843 -27.39 43.07 -9.76
CA LEU A 843 -26.01 43.34 -9.34
C LEU A 843 -25.14 42.09 -9.33
N CYS A 844 -25.73 40.93 -9.04
CA CYS A 844 -25.05 39.64 -9.11
C CYS A 844 -24.68 39.29 -10.56
N SER A 845 -25.64 39.36 -11.48
CA SER A 845 -25.42 39.10 -12.92
C SER A 845 -24.37 40.07 -13.49
N GLN A 846 -24.47 41.36 -13.19
CA GLN A 846 -23.47 42.34 -13.63
C GLN A 846 -22.06 42.02 -13.14
N PHE A 847 -21.91 41.61 -11.88
CA PHE A 847 -20.61 41.23 -11.34
C PHE A 847 -20.01 40.01 -12.06
N LEU A 848 -20.83 38.97 -12.26
CA LEU A 848 -20.41 37.72 -12.91
C LEU A 848 -20.04 37.92 -14.38
N GLU A 849 -20.68 38.88 -15.04
CA GLU A 849 -20.40 39.25 -16.43
C GLU A 849 -19.25 40.28 -16.57
N GLY A 850 -18.62 40.68 -15.47
CA GLY A 850 -17.52 41.65 -15.48
C GLY A 850 -17.95 43.10 -15.74
N ARG A 851 -19.25 43.41 -15.62
CA ARG A 851 -19.83 44.75 -15.81
C ARG A 851 -19.90 45.46 -14.46
N TYR A 852 -18.89 46.27 -14.15
CA TYR A 852 -18.78 46.93 -12.83
C TYR A 852 -19.33 48.37 -12.78
N ASP A 853 -19.81 48.90 -13.90
CA ASP A 853 -20.41 50.23 -13.96
C ASP A 853 -21.85 50.20 -13.41
N LEU A 854 -22.06 50.98 -12.34
CA LEU A 854 -23.33 51.08 -11.63
C LEU A 854 -24.11 52.36 -12.00
N SER A 855 -23.65 53.14 -12.98
CA SER A 855 -24.14 54.49 -13.31
C SER A 855 -25.58 54.58 -13.86
N GLY A 856 -26.31 53.46 -13.97
CA GLY A 856 -27.72 53.41 -14.39
C GLY A 856 -28.67 52.74 -13.41
N ILE A 857 -28.19 52.31 -12.23
CA ILE A 857 -29.00 51.58 -11.24
C ILE A 857 -29.61 52.59 -10.25
N SER A 858 -30.46 53.46 -10.77
CA SER A 858 -31.34 54.29 -9.94
C SER A 858 -32.67 53.58 -9.78
N GLY A 859 -33.03 53.23 -8.54
CA GLY A 859 -34.43 53.15 -8.16
C GLY A 859 -34.92 54.53 -7.75
#